data_AF-A0A938RT04-F1
#
_entry.id   AF-A0A938RT04-F1
#
_cell.length_a   1.000
_cell.length_b   1.000
_cell.length_c   1.000
_cell.angle_alpha   90.00
_cell.angle_beta   90.00
_cell.angle_gamma   90.00
#
_symmetry.space_group_name_H-M   'P 1'
#
loop_
_entity.id
_entity.type
_entity.pdbx_description
1 polymer ?
#
loop_
_entity_poly.entity_id
_entity_poly.type
_entity_poly.pdbx_seq_one_letter_code
_entity_poly.pdbx_strand_id
1 'polypeptide(L)'
;MRTHFALLTVVAACACLCVPARADEIPAAPAVPVAPAVAATPVEAPPAVARPDSALLVPLLDALAAPAEHRPERWKQVAASADPRAVAALRYAALHDNNPAVREAAILLLQQVAEPSAVQALVDIATGVENLRPQRGALDALSRHVRKEGVDALYRIAANLDGDMETRKAAVETLGRDHPQVLTDRGLPQLGGSAVLSTLGGGFFGGWALSSVGDFAGTRSAGAIGWVAGSVVGAGSGYIFGRQISTARQHYYLSALSWGSWAGWLSADAIIHRPVNPNTGERISEHESGVERIRAGLSLAGELAGLGLAVLGADALNLSSQDVVTVDVVGVSAAVATAGALALATPQEDQRPGYATLLAGSLAGLGIGVLTAPAMRFSSGDVALTAYGAAEGAYYGGFLASVFRPDRPEYGGMGLGGGLGLLGGMAIAQHSAMTVGNVFEVALMASYGKALGGGIALLANQDNDNGKLVHLATGAAGMLAGVWLSDVTEYRGGDRAIVPISTLLGLWHGAWLGVLANDHQWSSDRSNLMLGMTLVGGSLFGLGGVALSQQTQWNNWQTTMGSSGAVWGAWFAGWTLALENDTSDTASAGRMLLLTDLGLATTALLMSPVVDADPRVLAGANFGGLCGAGLAALFTAMFTTDSDAIIKANLGGSAVGLALGGLLARVAISDDKPVKAARQGSGGGAWKLPGWVRWPFDAVMAAPHAGADGKLSGVVVQGVAVF
;
A
#
# COMPACT_ATOMS: atom_id res chain seq x y z
N MET A 1 -10.74 42.80 -40.05
CA MET A 1 -11.42 41.48 -40.22
C MET A 1 -11.37 40.82 -38.85
N ARG A 2 -12.34 40.83 -37.93
CA ARG A 2 -13.82 40.63 -37.94
C ARG A 2 -14.29 39.34 -38.62
N THR A 3 -14.38 38.29 -37.79
CA THR A 3 -15.35 37.16 -37.80
C THR A 3 -15.08 36.37 -36.51
N HIS A 4 -15.83 36.62 -35.43
CA HIS A 4 -16.96 35.80 -34.94
C HIS A 4 -16.67 34.29 -34.82
N PHE A 5 -16.43 33.83 -33.58
CA PHE A 5 -16.93 32.56 -33.09
C PHE A 5 -17.49 32.76 -31.68
N ALA A 6 -18.78 32.50 -31.55
CA ALA A 6 -19.54 32.47 -30.31
C ALA A 6 -19.84 31.00 -29.96
N LEU A 7 -20.10 30.75 -28.68
CA LEU A 7 -20.60 29.52 -28.05
C LEU A 7 -19.63 28.34 -27.90
N LEU A 8 -19.22 28.07 -26.65
CA LEU A 8 -19.81 26.97 -25.90
C LEU A 8 -19.80 27.29 -24.39
N THR A 9 -20.96 27.72 -23.90
CA THR A 9 -21.30 27.78 -22.47
C THR A 9 -21.85 26.41 -22.10
N VAL A 10 -21.24 25.72 -21.13
CA VAL A 10 -21.92 24.64 -20.39
C VAL A 10 -21.77 24.94 -18.90
N VAL A 11 -22.75 25.67 -18.39
CA VAL A 11 -23.14 25.69 -16.98
C VAL A 11 -24.43 24.89 -16.88
N ALA A 12 -24.48 24.00 -15.89
CA ALA A 12 -25.66 23.34 -15.33
C ALA A 12 -26.39 22.28 -16.18
N ALA A 13 -26.17 21.03 -15.81
CA ALA A 13 -27.26 20.06 -15.68
C ALA A 13 -27.07 19.27 -14.38
N CYS A 14 -27.58 19.83 -13.28
CA CYS A 14 -28.13 19.03 -12.20
C CYS A 14 -29.24 18.14 -12.80
N ALA A 15 -28.90 16.90 -13.11
CA ALA A 15 -29.91 15.86 -13.29
C ALA A 15 -30.03 15.12 -11.95
N CYS A 16 -31.14 15.38 -11.27
CA CYS A 16 -31.62 14.60 -10.15
C CYS A 16 -31.66 13.11 -10.54
N LEU A 17 -30.77 12.29 -9.98
CA LEU A 17 -31.05 10.87 -9.81
C LEU A 17 -31.84 10.70 -8.50
N CYS A 18 -33.14 11.00 -8.56
CA CYS A 18 -34.08 10.32 -7.68
C CYS A 18 -34.08 8.85 -8.12
N VAL A 19 -33.28 8.03 -7.43
CA VAL A 19 -33.50 6.59 -7.43
C VAL A 19 -34.85 6.36 -6.73
N PRO A 20 -35.90 5.86 -7.40
CA PRO A 20 -37.04 5.37 -6.66
C PRO A 20 -36.53 4.20 -5.81
N ALA A 21 -36.66 4.32 -4.50
CA ALA A 21 -36.53 3.18 -3.60
C ALA A 21 -37.54 2.12 -4.06
N ARG A 22 -37.04 1.12 -4.77
CA ARG A 22 -37.80 -0.08 -5.07
C ARG A 22 -37.93 -0.81 -3.74
N ALA A 23 -39.09 -0.65 -3.10
CA ALA A 23 -39.53 -1.53 -2.04
C ALA A 23 -39.82 -2.89 -2.68
N ASP A 24 -38.75 -3.66 -2.95
CA ASP A 24 -38.91 -5.04 -3.34
C ASP A 24 -39.42 -5.80 -2.12
N GLU A 25 -40.58 -6.40 -2.33
CA GLU A 25 -41.32 -7.25 -1.41
C GLU A 25 -40.38 -8.29 -0.79
N ILE A 26 -40.35 -8.34 0.55
CA ILE A 26 -39.81 -9.47 1.29
C ILE A 26 -40.62 -10.70 0.85
N PRO A 27 -40.03 -11.70 0.16
CA PRO A 27 -40.76 -12.91 -0.17
C PRO A 27 -41.20 -13.58 1.13
N ALA A 28 -42.51 -13.76 1.29
CA ALA A 28 -43.09 -14.46 2.43
C ALA A 28 -42.41 -15.82 2.59
N ALA A 29 -41.93 -16.10 3.80
CA ALA A 29 -41.35 -17.38 4.15
C ALA A 29 -42.32 -18.51 3.77
N PRO A 30 -41.86 -19.60 3.13
CA PRO A 30 -42.71 -20.71 2.77
C PRO A 30 -43.35 -21.28 4.05
N ALA A 31 -44.68 -21.37 4.05
CA ALA A 31 -45.44 -21.96 5.13
C ALA A 31 -44.94 -23.39 5.38
N VAL A 32 -44.34 -23.59 6.55
CA VAL A 32 -43.97 -24.93 7.03
C VAL A 32 -45.26 -25.74 7.17
N PRO A 33 -45.39 -26.90 6.50
CA PRO A 33 -46.58 -27.73 6.64
C PRO A 33 -46.68 -28.23 8.09
N VAL A 34 -47.75 -27.81 8.77
CA VAL A 34 -48.13 -28.33 10.08
C VAL A 34 -48.50 -29.79 9.90
N ALA A 35 -47.65 -30.69 10.40
CA ALA A 35 -47.91 -32.12 10.42
C ALA A 35 -49.18 -32.42 11.25
N PRO A 36 -50.03 -33.37 10.81
CA PRO A 36 -51.24 -33.72 11.54
C PRO A 36 -50.90 -34.24 12.94
N ALA A 37 -51.66 -33.77 13.93
CA ALA A 37 -51.58 -34.19 15.31
C ALA A 37 -51.74 -35.72 15.42
N VAL A 38 -50.63 -36.40 15.69
CA VAL A 38 -50.64 -37.81 16.06
C VAL A 38 -51.23 -37.91 17.46
N ALA A 39 -52.33 -38.66 17.59
CA ALA A 39 -53.01 -38.92 18.85
C ALA A 39 -52.02 -39.51 19.87
N ALA A 40 -51.87 -38.81 20.99
CA ALA A 40 -51.03 -39.22 22.10
C ALA A 40 -51.57 -40.53 22.71
N THR A 41 -50.82 -41.61 22.56
CA THR A 41 -50.93 -42.76 23.46
C THR A 41 -50.50 -42.34 24.87
N PRO A 42 -51.14 -42.87 25.93
CA PRO A 42 -50.76 -42.53 27.30
C PRO A 42 -49.36 -43.07 27.57
N VAL A 43 -48.36 -42.19 27.56
CA VAL A 43 -47.00 -42.51 27.96
C VAL A 43 -47.00 -42.63 29.48
N GLU A 44 -46.76 -43.84 29.93
CA GLU A 44 -46.47 -44.21 31.32
C GLU A 44 -45.42 -43.25 31.90
N ALA A 45 -45.75 -42.64 33.05
CA ALA A 45 -44.97 -41.57 33.65
C ALA A 45 -43.51 -42.03 33.82
N PRO A 46 -42.53 -41.39 33.17
CA PRO A 46 -41.14 -41.76 33.35
C PRO A 46 -40.77 -41.52 34.82
N PRO A 47 -39.98 -42.43 35.43
CA PRO A 47 -39.53 -42.27 36.80
C PRO A 47 -38.88 -40.89 36.94
N ALA A 48 -39.18 -40.19 38.05
CA ALA A 48 -38.71 -38.84 38.33
C ALA A 48 -37.18 -38.75 38.18
N VAL A 49 -36.72 -38.38 36.98
CA VAL A 49 -35.34 -37.97 36.74
C VAL A 49 -35.17 -36.70 37.55
N ALA A 50 -34.36 -36.76 38.61
CA ALA A 50 -33.95 -35.58 39.37
C ALA A 50 -33.44 -34.55 38.36
N ARG A 51 -34.17 -33.44 38.17
CA ARG A 51 -33.87 -32.47 37.12
C ARG A 51 -32.47 -31.89 37.37
N PRO A 52 -31.48 -32.15 36.49
CA PRO A 52 -30.11 -31.63 36.66
C PRO A 52 -30.04 -30.09 36.66
N ASP A 53 -31.14 -29.39 36.34
CA ASP A 53 -31.20 -27.94 36.31
C ASP A 53 -31.29 -27.25 37.69
N SER A 54 -31.71 -27.94 38.76
CA SER A 54 -31.85 -27.26 40.06
C SER A 54 -30.52 -26.92 40.73
N ALA A 55 -29.45 -27.64 40.39
CA ALA A 55 -28.14 -27.50 41.04
C ALA A 55 -27.47 -26.14 40.77
N LEU A 56 -27.65 -25.56 39.57
CA LEU A 56 -27.17 -24.22 39.24
C LEU A 56 -28.25 -23.15 39.40
N LEU A 57 -29.51 -23.48 39.06
CA LEU A 57 -30.58 -22.50 39.01
C LEU A 57 -30.88 -21.91 40.39
N VAL A 58 -30.91 -22.73 41.45
CA VAL A 58 -31.19 -22.25 42.80
C VAL A 58 -30.09 -21.31 43.31
N PRO A 59 -28.78 -21.68 43.28
CA PRO A 59 -27.71 -20.74 43.64
C PRO A 59 -27.69 -19.46 42.80
N LEU A 60 -28.01 -19.55 41.50
CA LEU A 60 -28.03 -18.40 40.61
C LEU A 60 -29.16 -17.42 40.98
N LEU A 61 -30.37 -17.92 41.19
CA LEU A 61 -31.51 -17.10 41.62
C LEU A 61 -31.25 -16.49 43.00
N ASP A 62 -30.69 -17.26 43.93
CA ASP A 62 -30.29 -16.75 45.25
C ASP A 62 -29.24 -15.64 45.15
N ALA A 63 -28.26 -15.78 44.25
CA ALA A 63 -27.24 -14.76 44.00
C ALA A 63 -27.83 -13.50 43.36
N LEU A 64 -28.80 -13.62 42.46
CA LEU A 64 -29.44 -12.46 41.83
C LEU A 64 -30.41 -11.75 42.78
N ALA A 65 -31.08 -12.49 43.67
CA ALA A 65 -32.05 -11.94 44.62
C ALA A 65 -31.39 -11.33 45.88
N ALA A 66 -30.13 -11.67 46.19
CA ALA A 66 -29.48 -11.21 47.40
C ALA A 66 -29.22 -9.69 47.40
N PRO A 67 -29.27 -9.04 48.59
CA PRO A 67 -28.79 -7.67 48.77
C PRO A 67 -27.35 -7.50 48.31
N ALA A 68 -27.00 -6.30 47.83
CA ALA A 68 -25.69 -6.00 47.24
C ALA A 68 -24.50 -6.38 48.13
N GLU A 69 -24.67 -6.30 49.45
CA GLU A 69 -23.69 -6.65 50.48
C GLU A 69 -23.45 -8.15 50.64
N HIS A 70 -24.40 -9.01 50.25
CA HIS A 70 -24.31 -10.47 50.39
C HIS A 70 -24.14 -11.17 49.04
N ARG A 71 -24.31 -10.46 47.93
CA ARG A 71 -24.12 -11.02 46.58
C ARG A 71 -22.74 -11.63 46.34
N PRO A 72 -21.62 -11.03 46.77
CA PRO A 72 -20.30 -11.62 46.58
C PRO A 72 -20.19 -13.05 47.16
N GLU A 73 -20.73 -13.30 48.36
CA GLU A 73 -20.77 -14.62 48.98
C GLU A 73 -21.68 -15.60 48.22
N ARG A 74 -22.81 -15.12 47.71
CA ARG A 74 -23.75 -15.97 46.95
C ARG A 74 -23.18 -16.40 45.60
N TRP A 75 -22.42 -15.55 44.93
CA TRP A 75 -21.70 -15.93 43.70
C TRP A 75 -20.67 -17.04 43.94
N LYS A 76 -20.10 -17.17 45.15
CA LYS A 76 -19.23 -18.31 45.50
C LYS A 76 -19.99 -19.64 45.44
N GLN A 77 -21.28 -19.65 45.80
CA GLN A 77 -22.12 -20.84 45.72
C GLN A 77 -22.41 -21.22 44.27
N VAL A 78 -22.61 -20.22 43.39
CA VAL A 78 -22.76 -20.43 41.95
C VAL A 78 -21.50 -21.06 41.36
N ALA A 79 -20.31 -20.54 41.69
CA ALA A 79 -19.05 -21.09 41.23
C ALA A 79 -18.77 -22.51 41.78
N ALA A 80 -19.17 -22.78 43.03
CA ALA A 80 -19.00 -24.09 43.67
C ALA A 80 -19.88 -25.20 43.07
N SER A 81 -20.89 -24.86 42.27
CA SER A 81 -21.73 -25.86 41.58
C SER A 81 -20.95 -26.71 40.56
N ALA A 82 -19.76 -26.24 40.13
CA ALA A 82 -18.95 -26.84 39.07
C ALA A 82 -19.68 -27.03 37.73
N ASP A 83 -20.84 -26.37 37.55
CA ASP A 83 -21.58 -26.39 36.29
C ASP A 83 -20.92 -25.44 35.28
N PRO A 84 -20.51 -25.90 34.08
CA PRO A 84 -19.91 -25.03 33.06
C PRO A 84 -20.79 -23.82 32.68
N ARG A 85 -22.11 -23.93 32.84
CA ARG A 85 -23.06 -22.83 32.61
C ARG A 85 -22.90 -21.68 33.61
N ALA A 86 -22.30 -21.92 34.78
CA ALA A 86 -21.99 -20.89 35.77
C ALA A 86 -21.05 -19.81 35.22
N VAL A 87 -20.18 -20.15 34.27
CA VAL A 87 -19.24 -19.20 33.64
C VAL A 87 -19.97 -18.04 32.95
N ALA A 88 -21.06 -18.33 32.23
CA ALA A 88 -21.85 -17.29 31.56
C ALA A 88 -22.49 -16.32 32.55
N ALA A 89 -22.99 -16.84 33.68
CA ALA A 89 -23.57 -16.04 34.75
C ALA A 89 -22.52 -15.18 35.46
N LEU A 90 -21.34 -15.74 35.76
CA LEU A 90 -20.22 -15.00 36.35
C LEU A 90 -19.69 -13.91 35.41
N ARG A 91 -19.59 -14.20 34.10
CA ARG A 91 -19.23 -13.21 33.07
C ARG A 91 -20.23 -12.05 33.05
N TYR A 92 -21.53 -12.37 33.07
CA TYR A 92 -22.59 -11.35 33.13
C TYR A 92 -22.49 -10.49 34.38
N ALA A 93 -22.29 -11.11 35.55
CA ALA A 93 -22.13 -10.39 36.81
C ALA A 93 -20.88 -9.47 36.80
N ALA A 94 -19.77 -9.95 36.24
CA ALA A 94 -18.53 -9.17 36.11
C ALA A 94 -18.69 -7.93 35.22
N LEU A 95 -19.47 -8.02 34.14
CA LEU A 95 -19.69 -6.93 33.19
C LEU A 95 -20.79 -5.95 33.63
N HIS A 96 -21.88 -6.46 34.20
CA HIS A 96 -23.13 -5.71 34.31
C HIS A 96 -23.67 -5.52 35.73
N ASP A 97 -23.08 -6.14 36.76
CA ASP A 97 -23.56 -5.89 38.13
C ASP A 97 -23.25 -4.45 38.54
N ASN A 98 -24.23 -3.74 39.11
CA ASN A 98 -24.07 -2.36 39.55
C ASN A 98 -23.09 -2.20 40.72
N ASN A 99 -22.91 -3.23 41.56
CA ASN A 99 -22.00 -3.19 42.70
C ASN A 99 -20.56 -3.58 42.27
N PRO A 100 -19.56 -2.69 42.42
CA PRO A 100 -18.17 -3.01 42.08
C PRO A 100 -17.62 -4.22 42.82
N ALA A 101 -18.03 -4.46 44.08
CA ALA A 101 -17.59 -5.62 44.86
C ALA A 101 -18.09 -6.95 44.28
N VAL A 102 -19.29 -6.94 43.66
CA VAL A 102 -19.82 -8.13 42.99
C VAL A 102 -19.08 -8.39 41.69
N ARG A 103 -18.76 -7.34 40.91
CA ARG A 103 -17.96 -7.47 39.69
C ARG A 103 -16.58 -8.06 39.99
N GLU A 104 -15.90 -7.53 41.01
CA GLU A 104 -14.59 -8.03 41.44
C GLU A 104 -14.66 -9.47 41.94
N ALA A 105 -15.66 -9.81 42.77
CA ALA A 105 -15.86 -11.19 43.23
C ALA A 105 -16.12 -12.15 42.06
N ALA A 106 -16.91 -11.76 41.07
CA ALA A 106 -17.18 -12.58 39.90
C ALA A 106 -15.91 -12.84 39.06
N ILE A 107 -15.04 -11.83 38.89
CA ILE A 107 -13.73 -11.97 38.23
C ILE A 107 -12.82 -12.94 38.99
N LEU A 108 -12.72 -12.79 40.31
CA LEU A 108 -11.91 -13.70 41.16
C LEU A 108 -12.44 -15.13 41.14
N LEU A 109 -13.75 -15.33 40.99
CA LEU A 109 -14.34 -16.65 40.84
C LEU A 109 -14.05 -17.24 39.46
N LEU A 110 -14.15 -16.46 38.38
CA LEU A 110 -13.75 -16.90 37.04
C LEU A 110 -12.28 -17.36 37.02
N GLN A 111 -11.39 -16.70 37.75
CA GLN A 111 -9.98 -17.12 37.89
C GLN A 111 -9.82 -18.57 38.40
N GLN A 112 -10.71 -19.01 39.28
CA GLN A 112 -10.65 -20.31 39.96
C GLN A 112 -11.33 -21.43 39.16
N VAL A 113 -12.15 -21.10 38.17
CA VAL A 113 -12.88 -22.09 37.36
C VAL A 113 -11.95 -22.69 36.30
N ALA A 114 -11.74 -24.01 36.34
CA ALA A 114 -10.81 -24.71 35.44
C ALA A 114 -11.31 -24.88 33.99
N GLU A 115 -12.47 -24.32 33.65
CA GLU A 115 -13.07 -24.42 32.31
C GLU A 115 -12.39 -23.49 31.30
N PRO A 116 -12.20 -23.92 30.03
CA PRO A 116 -11.62 -23.05 28.99
C PRO A 116 -12.46 -21.79 28.75
N SER A 117 -13.79 -21.90 28.91
CA SER A 117 -14.72 -20.79 28.75
C SER A 117 -14.51 -19.68 29.79
N ALA A 118 -13.96 -20.00 30.97
CA ALA A 118 -13.63 -18.99 31.99
C ALA A 118 -12.47 -18.09 31.54
N VAL A 119 -11.46 -18.66 30.87
CA VAL A 119 -10.38 -17.88 30.24
C VAL A 119 -10.94 -16.94 29.18
N GLN A 120 -11.82 -17.43 28.31
CA GLN A 120 -12.43 -16.59 27.28
C GLN A 120 -13.31 -15.49 27.91
N ALA A 121 -14.07 -15.80 28.96
CA ALA A 121 -14.86 -14.80 29.68
C ALA A 121 -13.97 -13.69 30.26
N LEU A 122 -12.82 -14.03 30.84
CA LEU A 122 -11.84 -13.05 31.33
C LEU A 122 -11.20 -12.24 30.19
N VAL A 123 -10.94 -12.84 29.03
CA VAL A 123 -10.48 -12.11 27.82
C VAL A 123 -11.52 -11.08 27.39
N ASP A 124 -12.79 -11.47 27.35
CA ASP A 124 -13.88 -10.58 26.97
C ASP A 124 -14.05 -9.42 27.97
N ILE A 125 -13.88 -9.68 29.27
CA ILE A 125 -13.92 -8.63 30.30
C ILE A 125 -12.70 -7.70 30.19
N ALA A 126 -11.51 -8.26 29.95
CA ALA A 126 -10.28 -7.51 29.81
C ALA A 126 -10.27 -6.62 28.56
N THR A 127 -10.91 -7.06 27.47
CA THR A 127 -10.96 -6.35 26.18
C THR A 127 -12.26 -5.57 25.95
N GLY A 128 -13.22 -5.67 26.85
CA GLY A 128 -14.51 -4.96 26.77
C GLY A 128 -14.35 -3.45 26.93
N VAL A 129 -15.23 -2.68 26.28
CA VAL A 129 -15.13 -1.21 26.15
C VAL A 129 -15.62 -0.44 27.39
N GLU A 130 -16.32 -1.12 28.32
CA GLU A 130 -16.99 -0.49 29.45
C GLU A 130 -16.25 -0.72 30.78
N ASN A 131 -15.76 0.39 31.38
CA ASN A 131 -15.09 0.50 32.69
C ASN A 131 -13.66 -0.09 32.81
N LEU A 132 -12.70 0.78 33.17
CA LEU A 132 -11.29 0.44 33.39
C LEU A 132 -11.03 -0.49 34.60
N ARG A 133 -11.90 -0.48 35.62
CA ARG A 133 -11.69 -1.28 36.85
C ARG A 133 -11.85 -2.79 36.62
N PRO A 134 -12.94 -3.28 36.02
CA PRO A 134 -13.07 -4.69 35.64
C PRO A 134 -11.93 -5.20 34.76
N GLN A 135 -11.44 -4.37 33.83
CA GLN A 135 -10.37 -4.75 32.91
C GLN A 135 -9.08 -5.15 33.65
N ARG A 136 -8.58 -4.29 34.56
CA ARG A 136 -7.36 -4.61 35.33
C ARG A 136 -7.52 -5.85 36.20
N GLY A 137 -8.67 -6.00 36.85
CA GLY A 137 -8.99 -7.20 37.62
C GLY A 137 -8.97 -8.46 36.76
N ALA A 138 -9.51 -8.39 35.54
CA ALA A 138 -9.52 -9.52 34.61
C ALA A 138 -8.12 -9.87 34.08
N LEU A 139 -7.26 -8.88 33.82
CA LEU A 139 -5.86 -9.11 33.44
C LEU A 139 -5.08 -9.81 34.57
N ASP A 140 -5.25 -9.36 35.82
CA ASP A 140 -4.68 -9.99 37.00
C ASP A 140 -5.25 -11.41 37.24
N ALA A 141 -6.53 -11.62 36.95
CA ALA A 141 -7.14 -12.95 36.99
C ALA A 141 -6.59 -13.87 35.89
N LEU A 142 -6.35 -13.37 34.68
CA LEU A 142 -5.74 -14.16 33.59
C LEU A 142 -4.32 -14.60 33.96
N SER A 143 -3.52 -13.73 34.59
CA SER A 143 -2.16 -14.08 35.01
C SER A 143 -2.13 -15.15 36.09
N ARG A 144 -3.15 -15.21 36.95
CA ARG A 144 -3.26 -16.17 38.07
C ARG A 144 -4.28 -17.28 37.82
N HIS A 145 -4.72 -17.44 36.58
CA HIS A 145 -5.72 -18.45 36.23
C HIS A 145 -5.16 -19.86 36.43
N VAL A 146 -6.00 -20.81 36.84
CA VAL A 146 -5.59 -22.21 37.10
C VAL A 146 -5.03 -22.89 35.84
N ARG A 147 -5.50 -22.45 34.67
CA ARG A 147 -5.08 -22.95 33.36
C ARG A 147 -3.92 -22.13 32.79
N LYS A 148 -2.94 -22.81 32.17
CA LYS A 148 -1.80 -22.15 31.49
C LYS A 148 -2.24 -21.24 30.35
N GLU A 149 -3.36 -21.58 29.72
CA GLU A 149 -3.99 -20.80 28.64
C GLU A 149 -4.35 -19.37 29.08
N GLY A 150 -4.47 -19.08 30.39
CA GLY A 150 -4.67 -17.72 30.90
C GLY A 150 -3.48 -16.80 30.60
N VAL A 151 -2.26 -17.30 30.78
CA VAL A 151 -1.03 -16.55 30.48
C VAL A 151 -0.85 -16.37 28.96
N ASP A 152 -1.18 -17.39 28.17
CA ASP A 152 -1.19 -17.29 26.70
C ASP A 152 -2.22 -16.28 26.20
N ALA A 153 -3.41 -16.25 26.80
CA ALA A 153 -4.43 -15.25 26.51
C ALA A 153 -3.95 -13.84 26.86
N LEU A 154 -3.30 -13.66 28.01
CA LEU A 154 -2.72 -12.38 28.42
C LEU A 154 -1.64 -11.89 27.43
N TYR A 155 -0.78 -12.79 26.95
CA TYR A 155 0.21 -12.46 25.91
C TYR A 155 -0.47 -12.09 24.59
N ARG A 156 -1.54 -12.80 24.17
CA ARG A 156 -2.31 -12.44 22.98
C ARG A 156 -2.98 -11.07 23.10
N ILE A 157 -3.52 -10.73 24.27
CA ILE A 157 -4.08 -9.39 24.52
C ILE A 157 -2.97 -8.34 24.34
N ALA A 158 -1.81 -8.54 24.98
CA ALA A 158 -0.67 -7.64 24.85
C ALA A 158 -0.16 -7.48 23.40
N ALA A 159 -0.15 -8.57 22.64
CA ALA A 159 0.33 -8.62 21.26
C ALA A 159 -0.71 -8.23 20.20
N ASN A 160 -1.99 -8.06 20.57
CA ASN A 160 -3.04 -7.69 19.64
C ASN A 160 -2.91 -6.22 19.24
N LEU A 161 -2.37 -5.96 18.04
CA LEU A 161 -2.14 -4.59 17.55
C LEU A 161 -3.43 -3.78 17.37
N ASP A 162 -4.56 -4.45 17.17
CA ASP A 162 -5.87 -3.82 16.99
C ASP A 162 -6.58 -3.51 18.32
N GLY A 163 -6.03 -3.99 19.44
CA GLY A 163 -6.59 -3.77 20.78
C GLY A 163 -6.27 -2.39 21.37
N ASP A 164 -7.10 -1.97 22.34
CA ASP A 164 -6.88 -0.75 23.12
C ASP A 164 -5.48 -0.71 23.76
N MET A 165 -4.81 0.43 23.65
CA MET A 165 -3.41 0.58 24.06
C MET A 165 -3.23 0.51 25.57
N GLU A 166 -4.15 1.08 26.34
CA GLU A 166 -4.10 1.04 27.81
C GLU A 166 -4.26 -0.40 28.30
N THR A 167 -5.20 -1.15 27.71
CA THR A 167 -5.40 -2.58 27.98
C THR A 167 -4.14 -3.40 27.67
N ARG A 168 -3.52 -3.18 26.51
CA ARG A 168 -2.28 -3.86 26.11
C ARG A 168 -1.12 -3.54 27.04
N LYS A 169 -0.96 -2.26 27.43
CA LYS A 169 0.07 -1.82 28.36
C LYS A 169 -0.11 -2.45 29.73
N ALA A 170 -1.34 -2.47 30.25
CA ALA A 170 -1.68 -3.16 31.49
C ALA A 170 -1.39 -4.66 31.39
N ALA A 171 -1.69 -5.30 30.26
CA ALA A 171 -1.37 -6.72 30.05
C ALA A 171 0.14 -7.00 30.06
N VAL A 172 0.96 -6.15 29.43
CA VAL A 172 2.44 -6.26 29.50
C VAL A 172 2.95 -5.99 30.91
N GLU A 173 2.39 -5.02 31.63
CA GLU A 173 2.74 -4.76 33.03
C GLU A 173 2.44 -5.97 33.92
N THR A 174 1.24 -6.56 33.78
CA THR A 174 0.86 -7.78 34.49
C THR A 174 1.75 -8.97 34.11
N LEU A 175 2.11 -9.15 32.83
CA LEU A 175 3.07 -10.17 32.40
C LEU A 175 4.47 -9.94 32.99
N GLY A 176 4.96 -8.70 33.01
CA GLY A 176 6.27 -8.37 33.56
C GLY A 176 6.34 -8.58 35.07
N ARG A 177 5.24 -8.30 35.78
CA ARG A 177 5.11 -8.51 37.22
C ARG A 177 5.02 -10.00 37.58
N ASP A 178 4.15 -10.74 36.93
CA ASP A 178 3.77 -12.09 37.35
C ASP A 178 4.47 -13.22 36.56
N HIS A 179 4.88 -12.95 35.31
CA HIS A 179 5.44 -13.95 34.36
C HIS A 179 6.60 -13.40 33.51
N PRO A 180 7.66 -12.83 34.12
CA PRO A 180 8.76 -12.20 33.37
C PRO A 180 9.45 -13.15 32.37
N GLN A 181 9.50 -14.45 32.67
CA GLN A 181 10.04 -15.49 31.78
C GLN A 181 9.31 -15.56 30.43
N VAL A 182 7.99 -15.30 30.38
CA VAL A 182 7.24 -15.32 29.12
C VAL A 182 7.67 -14.19 28.20
N LEU A 183 7.99 -13.02 28.77
CA LEU A 183 8.51 -11.87 28.01
C LEU A 183 9.95 -12.12 27.54
N THR A 184 10.75 -12.84 28.32
CA THR A 184 12.11 -13.25 27.92
C THR A 184 12.07 -14.27 26.78
N ASP A 185 11.22 -15.30 26.90
CA ASP A 185 11.17 -16.41 25.94
C ASP A 185 10.51 -16.03 24.62
N ARG A 186 9.43 -15.23 24.67
CA ARG A 186 8.65 -14.84 23.49
C ARG A 186 8.98 -13.44 22.97
N GLY A 187 9.76 -12.67 23.72
CA GLY A 187 10.01 -11.26 23.46
C GLY A 187 8.87 -10.36 23.92
N LEU A 188 9.23 -9.10 24.22
CA LEU A 188 8.29 -8.03 24.57
C LEU A 188 7.31 -7.77 23.40
N PRO A 189 5.99 -7.94 23.63
CA PRO A 189 4.97 -7.53 22.67
C PRO A 189 5.19 -6.06 22.26
N GLN A 190 5.01 -5.74 20.99
CA GLN A 190 5.01 -4.34 20.57
C GLN A 190 3.83 -3.63 21.26
N LEU A 191 4.09 -2.52 21.97
CA LEU A 191 3.08 -1.74 22.68
C LEU A 191 2.61 -0.53 21.83
N GLY A 192 3.53 0.11 21.11
CA GLY A 192 3.20 1.10 20.08
C GLY A 192 2.63 0.46 18.80
N GLY A 193 2.11 1.28 17.89
CA GLY A 193 1.86 0.80 16.52
C GLY A 193 3.15 0.74 15.71
N SER A 194 3.06 0.54 14.39
CA SER A 194 4.22 0.19 13.56
C SER A 194 5.39 1.16 13.79
N ALA A 195 6.50 0.66 14.35
CA ALA A 195 7.71 1.46 14.55
C ALA A 195 8.23 2.06 13.23
N VAL A 196 7.78 1.51 12.09
CA VAL A 196 8.07 1.94 10.73
C VAL A 196 8.01 3.46 10.57
N LEU A 197 6.96 4.14 11.05
CA LEU A 197 6.85 5.59 10.86
C LEU A 197 7.93 6.35 11.66
N SER A 198 8.11 6.00 12.93
CA SER A 198 9.18 6.60 13.75
C SER A 198 10.58 6.25 13.24
N THR A 199 10.77 5.05 12.69
CA THR A 199 12.04 4.61 12.09
C THR A 199 12.34 5.39 10.81
N LEU A 200 11.37 5.53 9.92
CA LEU A 200 11.53 6.30 8.68
C LEU A 200 11.70 7.79 8.97
N GLY A 201 10.83 8.35 9.81
CA GLY A 201 10.88 9.74 10.23
C GLY A 201 12.17 10.06 11.00
N GLY A 202 12.50 9.23 11.98
CA GLY A 202 13.75 9.34 12.72
C GLY A 202 14.96 9.24 11.80
N GLY A 203 14.96 8.34 10.81
CA GLY A 203 16.03 8.26 9.82
C GLY A 203 16.14 9.51 8.94
N PHE A 204 15.02 10.07 8.51
CA PHE A 204 15.04 11.32 7.75
C PHE A 204 15.60 12.48 8.59
N PHE A 205 15.04 12.74 9.77
CA PHE A 205 15.43 13.87 10.63
C PHE A 205 16.82 13.70 11.23
N GLY A 206 17.21 12.49 11.61
CA GLY A 206 18.57 12.20 12.05
C GLY A 206 19.58 12.49 10.94
N GLY A 207 19.27 12.07 9.70
CA GLY A 207 20.10 12.34 8.53
C GLY A 207 20.18 13.83 8.22
N TRP A 208 19.05 14.55 8.26
CA TRP A 208 19.00 16.00 8.08
C TRP A 208 19.83 16.75 9.13
N ALA A 209 19.66 16.42 10.41
CA ALA A 209 20.36 17.08 11.51
C ALA A 209 21.88 16.86 11.46
N LEU A 210 22.34 15.63 11.21
CA LEU A 210 23.78 15.36 11.11
C LEU A 210 24.40 15.82 9.77
N SER A 211 23.63 15.83 8.67
CA SER A 211 24.06 16.47 7.42
C SER A 211 24.29 17.97 7.64
N SER A 212 23.37 18.62 8.34
CA SER A 212 23.47 20.04 8.71
C SER A 212 24.75 20.33 9.51
N VAL A 213 25.12 19.46 10.46
CA VAL A 213 26.40 19.55 11.19
C VAL A 213 27.60 19.34 10.25
N GLY A 214 27.50 18.45 9.28
CA GLY A 214 28.50 18.26 8.22
C GLY A 214 28.70 19.51 7.35
N ASP A 215 27.62 20.22 7.04
CA ASP A 215 27.64 21.49 6.31
C ASP A 215 28.29 22.61 7.14
N PHE A 216 28.12 22.60 8.46
CA PHE A 216 28.88 23.48 9.37
C PHE A 216 30.40 23.24 9.31
N ALA A 217 30.81 21.99 9.09
CA ALA A 217 32.22 21.59 8.95
C ALA A 217 32.81 21.92 7.56
N GLY A 218 31.99 22.33 6.59
CA GLY A 218 32.44 22.91 5.32
C GLY A 218 32.95 21.93 4.26
N THR A 219 32.60 20.64 4.33
CA THR A 219 32.97 19.65 3.30
C THR A 219 31.76 18.86 2.80
N ARG A 220 31.58 18.73 1.47
CA ARG A 220 30.45 17.99 0.87
C ARG A 220 30.40 16.52 1.30
N SER A 221 31.57 15.92 1.54
CA SER A 221 31.70 14.56 2.06
C SER A 221 31.22 14.46 3.51
N ALA A 222 31.41 15.48 4.35
CA ALA A 222 30.86 15.49 5.72
C ALA A 222 29.33 15.59 5.73
N GLY A 223 28.71 16.31 4.80
CA GLY A 223 27.26 16.33 4.63
C GLY A 223 26.70 14.94 4.27
N ALA A 224 27.28 14.27 3.26
CA ALA A 224 26.86 12.92 2.87
C ALA A 224 27.07 11.86 3.97
N ILE A 225 28.21 11.91 4.66
CA ILE A 225 28.50 11.03 5.81
C ILE A 225 27.55 11.34 6.97
N GLY A 226 27.29 12.62 7.24
CA GLY A 226 26.33 13.08 8.24
C GLY A 226 24.92 12.59 7.95
N TRP A 227 24.47 12.65 6.70
CA TRP A 227 23.17 12.13 6.30
C TRP A 227 23.05 10.62 6.55
N VAL A 228 24.02 9.82 6.08
CA VAL A 228 23.97 8.36 6.27
C VAL A 228 24.07 7.98 7.76
N ALA A 229 25.01 8.55 8.50
CA ALA A 229 25.19 8.27 9.93
C ALA A 229 23.97 8.71 10.74
N GLY A 230 23.45 9.89 10.42
CA GLY A 230 22.25 10.45 11.03
C GLY A 230 21.01 9.63 10.75
N SER A 231 20.86 9.12 9.52
CA SER A 231 19.74 8.27 9.17
C SER A 231 19.77 6.94 9.89
N VAL A 232 20.94 6.34 10.08
CA VAL A 232 21.06 5.10 10.87
C VAL A 232 20.75 5.36 12.36
N VAL A 233 21.35 6.39 12.97
CA VAL A 233 21.14 6.73 14.39
C VAL A 233 19.70 7.14 14.64
N GLY A 234 19.15 7.96 13.75
CA GLY A 234 17.78 8.43 13.81
C GLY A 234 16.77 7.31 13.57
N ALA A 235 17.00 6.40 12.62
CA ALA A 235 16.14 5.24 12.39
C ALA A 235 16.18 4.27 13.57
N GLY A 236 17.36 4.03 14.15
CA GLY A 236 17.53 3.21 15.36
C GLY A 236 16.82 3.82 16.57
N SER A 237 17.01 5.12 16.81
CA SER A 237 16.31 5.85 17.88
C SER A 237 14.80 5.83 17.66
N GLY A 238 14.35 6.13 16.44
CA GLY A 238 12.95 6.07 16.03
C GLY A 238 12.34 4.68 16.18
N TYR A 239 13.09 3.61 15.90
CA TYR A 239 12.65 2.24 16.14
C TYR A 239 12.47 1.95 17.64
N ILE A 240 13.44 2.34 18.48
CA ILE A 240 13.39 2.11 19.93
C ILE A 240 12.25 2.91 20.56
N PHE A 241 12.16 4.21 20.28
CA PHE A 241 11.14 5.09 20.83
C PHE A 241 9.76 4.76 20.26
N GLY A 242 9.64 4.56 18.95
CA GLY A 242 8.38 4.23 18.28
C GLY A 242 7.70 2.98 18.86
N ARG A 243 8.45 2.00 19.35
CA ARG A 243 7.86 0.84 20.03
C ARG A 243 7.23 1.16 21.39
N GLN A 244 7.58 2.29 22.00
CA GLN A 244 7.16 2.71 23.35
C GLN A 244 6.07 3.78 23.35
N ILE A 245 5.89 4.51 22.24
CA ILE A 245 4.90 5.58 22.12
C ILE A 245 3.77 5.20 21.16
N SER A 246 2.57 5.73 21.43
CA SER A 246 1.40 5.49 20.58
C SER A 246 1.62 6.02 19.17
N THR A 247 1.02 5.40 18.16
CA THR A 247 1.11 5.88 16.78
C THR A 247 0.65 7.33 16.63
N ALA A 248 -0.35 7.75 17.40
CA ALA A 248 -0.77 9.15 17.43
C ALA A 248 0.33 10.10 17.92
N ARG A 249 0.98 9.77 19.05
CA ARG A 249 2.10 10.56 19.57
C ARG A 249 3.31 10.53 18.64
N GLN A 250 3.57 9.40 17.96
CA GLN A 250 4.62 9.32 16.94
C GLN A 250 4.38 10.30 15.79
N HIS A 251 3.17 10.30 15.22
CA HIS A 251 2.80 11.26 14.17
C HIS A 251 2.91 12.69 14.68
N TYR A 252 2.45 12.97 15.91
CA TYR A 252 2.47 14.31 16.47
C TYR A 252 3.89 14.85 16.67
N TYR A 253 4.82 14.03 17.18
CA TYR A 253 6.22 14.43 17.31
C TYR A 253 6.90 14.61 15.95
N LEU A 254 6.62 13.71 15.00
CA LEU A 254 7.17 13.79 13.65
C LEU A 254 6.68 15.05 12.91
N SER A 255 5.38 15.31 12.99
CA SER A 255 4.72 16.52 12.48
C SER A 255 5.39 17.77 13.04
N ALA A 256 5.51 17.86 14.37
CA ALA A 256 6.03 19.06 15.01
C ALA A 256 7.52 19.30 14.72
N LEU A 257 8.33 18.23 14.62
CA LEU A 257 9.71 18.34 14.15
C LEU A 257 9.76 18.88 12.71
N SER A 258 8.93 18.33 11.82
CA SER A 258 8.84 18.75 10.42
C SER A 258 8.49 20.23 10.28
N TRP A 259 7.41 20.65 10.94
CA TRP A 259 6.94 22.04 10.89
C TRP A 259 7.86 23.01 11.59
N GLY A 260 8.46 22.58 12.70
CA GLY A 260 9.51 23.33 13.38
C GLY A 260 10.70 23.59 12.45
N SER A 261 11.22 22.54 11.83
CA SER A 261 12.34 22.61 10.86
C SER A 261 12.02 23.56 9.71
N TRP A 262 10.84 23.40 9.11
CA TRP A 262 10.35 24.21 8.01
C TRP A 262 10.22 25.69 8.38
N ALA A 263 9.61 26.00 9.53
CA ALA A 263 9.47 27.38 10.00
C ALA A 263 10.83 28.03 10.30
N GLY A 264 11.77 27.26 10.87
CA GLY A 264 13.15 27.69 11.10
C GLY A 264 13.88 28.01 9.79
N TRP A 265 13.76 27.14 8.79
CA TRP A 265 14.35 27.35 7.46
C TRP A 265 13.78 28.58 6.76
N LEU A 266 12.45 28.75 6.74
CA LEU A 266 11.80 29.94 6.17
C LEU A 266 12.20 31.24 6.88
N SER A 267 12.34 31.19 8.20
CA SER A 267 12.77 32.34 8.98
C SER A 267 14.20 32.74 8.64
N ALA A 268 15.09 31.76 8.41
CA ALA A 268 16.44 32.02 7.94
C ALA A 268 16.44 32.75 6.60
N ASP A 269 15.66 32.27 5.64
CA ASP A 269 15.56 32.87 4.31
C ASP A 269 14.96 34.29 4.32
N ALA A 270 14.01 34.54 5.21
CA ALA A 270 13.46 35.87 5.43
C ALA A 270 14.50 36.84 6.04
N ILE A 271 15.40 36.36 6.89
CA ILE A 271 16.39 37.20 7.58
C ILE A 271 17.62 37.47 6.69
N ILE A 272 18.13 36.45 5.98
CA ILE A 272 19.48 36.47 5.35
C ILE A 272 19.46 37.06 3.93
N HIS A 273 18.53 37.94 3.59
CA HIS A 273 18.41 38.41 2.20
C HIS A 273 19.73 39.02 1.68
N ARG A 274 20.28 38.42 0.61
CA ARG A 274 21.48 38.95 -0.05
C ARG A 274 21.07 40.16 -0.90
N PRO A 275 21.53 41.37 -0.58
CA PRO A 275 21.34 42.48 -1.50
C PRO A 275 22.03 42.15 -2.82
N VAL A 276 21.28 42.17 -3.91
CA VAL A 276 21.87 42.23 -5.26
C VAL A 276 22.50 43.61 -5.37
N ASN A 277 23.76 43.68 -5.79
CA ASN A 277 24.40 44.98 -5.97
C ASN A 277 23.61 45.75 -7.05
N PRO A 278 22.97 46.89 -6.71
CA PRO A 278 22.08 47.58 -7.63
C PRO A 278 22.79 48.15 -8.86
N ASN A 279 24.12 48.30 -8.79
CA ASN A 279 24.91 48.86 -9.89
C ASN A 279 25.48 47.79 -10.83
N THR A 280 25.73 46.57 -10.36
CA THR A 280 26.35 45.51 -11.18
C THR A 280 25.40 44.37 -11.52
N GLY A 281 24.28 44.24 -10.80
CA GLY A 281 23.40 43.06 -10.91
C GLY A 281 24.05 41.77 -10.41
N GLU A 282 25.32 41.80 -10.03
CA GLU A 282 26.00 40.65 -9.44
C GLU A 282 25.49 40.45 -8.02
N ARG A 283 25.05 39.22 -7.73
CA ARG A 283 24.89 38.76 -6.36
C ARG A 283 26.24 38.86 -5.68
N ILE A 284 26.31 39.66 -4.62
CA ILE A 284 27.50 39.73 -3.77
C ILE A 284 27.82 38.28 -3.36
N SER A 285 28.91 37.73 -3.88
CA SER A 285 29.31 36.33 -3.71
C SER A 285 29.86 36.03 -2.32
N GLU A 286 29.45 36.81 -1.31
CA GLU A 286 29.81 36.58 0.07
C GLU A 286 29.40 35.15 0.46
N HIS A 287 30.38 34.47 1.06
CA HIS A 287 30.42 33.05 1.39
C HIS A 287 29.04 32.35 1.41
N GLU A 288 28.73 31.58 0.36
CA GLU A 288 27.62 30.60 0.34
C GLU A 288 27.61 29.73 1.60
N SER A 289 28.79 29.43 2.16
CA SER A 289 28.93 28.69 3.40
C SER A 289 28.38 29.39 4.65
N GLY A 290 28.25 30.72 4.68
CA GLY A 290 27.68 31.45 5.83
C GLY A 290 26.16 31.36 5.88
N VAL A 291 25.50 31.45 4.73
CA VAL A 291 24.04 31.43 4.59
C VAL A 291 23.49 30.04 4.91
N GLU A 292 24.11 28.98 4.35
CA GLU A 292 23.72 27.60 4.63
C GLU A 292 23.86 27.24 6.12
N ARG A 293 24.88 27.78 6.79
CA ARG A 293 25.06 27.61 8.24
C ARG A 293 23.93 28.25 9.06
N ILE A 294 23.48 29.45 8.70
CA ILE A 294 22.38 30.10 9.43
C ILE A 294 21.05 29.38 9.15
N ARG A 295 20.82 28.91 7.91
CA ARG A 295 19.66 28.07 7.55
C ARG A 295 19.59 26.79 8.37
N ALA A 296 20.69 26.04 8.40
CA ALA A 296 20.83 24.83 9.20
C ALA A 296 20.60 25.10 10.69
N GLY A 297 21.20 26.17 11.24
CA GLY A 297 21.05 26.54 12.64
C GLY A 297 19.60 26.91 13.03
N LEU A 298 18.91 27.69 12.21
CA LEU A 298 17.52 28.08 12.48
C LEU A 298 16.53 26.93 12.23
N SER A 299 16.77 26.06 11.24
CA SER A 299 16.02 24.82 11.04
C SER A 299 16.11 23.90 12.27
N LEU A 300 17.32 23.65 12.80
CA LEU A 300 17.51 22.89 14.04
C LEU A 300 16.85 23.55 15.26
N ALA A 301 16.95 24.87 15.40
CA ALA A 301 16.28 25.60 16.48
C ALA A 301 14.74 25.47 16.37
N GLY A 302 14.22 25.50 15.14
CA GLY A 302 12.83 25.27 14.83
C GLY A 302 12.38 23.85 15.18
N GLU A 303 13.15 22.82 14.85
CA GLU A 303 12.89 21.42 15.23
C GLU A 303 12.76 21.27 16.75
N LEU A 304 13.71 21.83 17.50
CA LEU A 304 13.70 21.78 18.97
C LEU A 304 12.49 22.52 19.56
N ALA A 305 12.12 23.68 19.00
CA ALA A 305 10.94 24.42 19.42
C ALA A 305 9.64 23.64 19.10
N GLY A 306 9.56 23.04 17.91
CA GLY A 306 8.44 22.20 17.49
C GLY A 306 8.27 21.00 18.41
N LEU A 307 9.35 20.26 18.69
CA LEU A 307 9.33 19.14 19.62
C LEU A 307 8.94 19.57 21.05
N GLY A 308 9.46 20.70 21.53
CA GLY A 308 9.09 21.25 22.83
C GLY A 308 7.60 21.55 22.94
N LEU A 309 7.04 22.22 21.92
CA LEU A 309 5.60 22.47 21.81
C LEU A 309 4.80 21.17 21.69
N ALA A 310 5.35 20.14 21.02
CA ALA A 310 4.68 18.86 20.89
C ALA A 310 4.61 18.11 22.23
N VAL A 311 5.70 18.10 22.99
CA VAL A 311 5.73 17.50 24.33
C VAL A 311 4.76 18.21 25.28
N LEU A 312 4.66 19.53 25.20
CA LEU A 312 3.75 20.32 26.05
C LEU A 312 2.29 20.28 25.58
N GLY A 313 2.05 20.14 24.27
CA GLY A 313 0.73 20.29 23.65
C GLY A 313 0.01 18.98 23.33
N ALA A 314 0.72 17.84 23.27
CA ALA A 314 0.12 16.55 22.88
C ALA A 314 -1.08 16.18 23.77
N ASP A 315 -0.96 16.41 25.08
CA ASP A 315 -2.01 16.09 26.04
C ASP A 315 -3.15 17.13 26.04
N ALA A 316 -2.86 18.37 25.60
CA ALA A 316 -3.85 19.44 25.55
C ALA A 316 -4.75 19.36 24.31
N LEU A 317 -4.21 18.93 23.17
CA LEU A 317 -4.97 18.87 21.92
C LEU A 317 -5.76 17.56 21.76
N ASN A 318 -5.36 16.48 22.45
CA ASN A 318 -6.00 15.16 22.41
C ASN A 318 -6.34 14.67 20.99
N LEU A 319 -5.46 14.96 20.03
CA LEU A 319 -5.62 14.60 18.63
C LEU A 319 -5.33 13.10 18.45
N SER A 320 -6.20 12.42 17.72
CA SER A 320 -5.92 11.07 17.25
C SER A 320 -4.80 11.08 16.19
N SER A 321 -4.26 9.91 15.87
CA SER A 321 -3.25 9.79 14.81
C SER A 321 -3.75 10.30 13.46
N GLN A 322 -5.04 10.12 13.17
CA GLN A 322 -5.66 10.57 11.93
C GLN A 322 -5.85 12.09 11.93
N ASP A 323 -6.16 12.66 13.09
CA ASP A 323 -6.31 14.10 13.22
C ASP A 323 -4.97 14.80 12.93
N VAL A 324 -3.86 14.28 13.47
CA VAL A 324 -2.52 14.84 13.20
C VAL A 324 -2.18 14.79 11.71
N VAL A 325 -2.42 13.65 11.05
CA VAL A 325 -2.21 13.53 9.60
C VAL A 325 -3.06 14.56 8.85
N THR A 326 -4.31 14.77 9.27
CA THR A 326 -5.19 15.77 8.67
C THR A 326 -4.63 17.17 8.84
N VAL A 327 -4.17 17.53 10.05
CA VAL A 327 -3.54 18.82 10.33
C VAL A 327 -2.34 19.06 9.42
N ASP A 328 -1.46 18.07 9.30
CA ASP A 328 -0.26 18.16 8.44
C ASP A 328 -0.61 18.34 6.98
N VAL A 329 -1.57 17.55 6.49
CA VAL A 329 -2.02 17.56 5.10
C VAL A 329 -2.60 18.93 4.74
N VAL A 330 -3.46 19.52 5.59
CA VAL A 330 -3.98 20.90 5.38
C VAL A 330 -2.86 21.95 5.45
N GLY A 331 -1.96 21.82 6.43
CA GLY A 331 -0.82 22.71 6.59
C GLY A 331 0.09 22.72 5.35
N VAL A 332 0.49 21.53 4.87
CA VAL A 332 1.35 21.35 3.69
C VAL A 332 0.64 21.89 2.45
N SER A 333 -0.65 21.67 2.31
CA SER A 333 -1.44 22.22 1.19
C SER A 333 -1.38 23.72 1.14
N ALA A 334 -1.63 24.38 2.26
CA ALA A 334 -1.62 25.82 2.33
C ALA A 334 -0.21 26.37 2.06
N ALA A 335 0.82 25.72 2.59
CA ALA A 335 2.22 26.08 2.32
C ALA A 335 2.56 25.95 0.83
N VAL A 336 2.28 24.79 0.23
CA VAL A 336 2.59 24.48 -1.18
C VAL A 336 1.77 25.36 -2.13
N ALA A 337 0.49 25.58 -1.85
CA ALA A 337 -0.36 26.50 -2.61
C ALA A 337 0.17 27.93 -2.55
N THR A 338 0.57 28.39 -1.36
CA THR A 338 1.10 29.74 -1.15
C THR A 338 2.44 29.93 -1.85
N ALA A 339 3.35 28.96 -1.74
CA ALA A 339 4.63 28.98 -2.44
C ALA A 339 4.44 29.03 -3.96
N GLY A 340 3.51 28.23 -4.49
CA GLY A 340 3.17 28.23 -5.91
C GLY A 340 2.56 29.55 -6.38
N ALA A 341 1.62 30.10 -5.61
CA ALA A 341 1.03 31.41 -5.90
C ALA A 341 2.09 32.52 -5.93
N LEU A 342 3.03 32.51 -4.98
CA LEU A 342 4.15 33.46 -4.93
C LEU A 342 5.09 33.30 -6.13
N ALA A 343 5.37 32.06 -6.55
CA ALA A 343 6.20 31.80 -7.73
C ALA A 343 5.53 32.23 -9.05
N LEU A 344 4.20 32.20 -9.13
CA LEU A 344 3.43 32.71 -10.27
C LEU A 344 3.24 34.24 -10.25
N ALA A 345 3.29 34.85 -9.05
CA ALA A 345 3.24 36.29 -8.88
C ALA A 345 4.47 36.96 -9.51
N THR A 346 4.37 38.26 -9.80
CA THR A 346 5.48 39.05 -10.37
C THR A 346 6.76 38.88 -9.54
N PRO A 347 7.94 38.70 -10.18
CA PRO A 347 9.17 38.51 -9.44
C PRO A 347 9.36 39.79 -8.63
N GLN A 348 9.38 39.66 -7.30
CA GLN A 348 9.69 40.79 -6.44
C GLN A 348 11.21 40.85 -6.27
N GLU A 349 11.75 42.07 -6.33
CA GLU A 349 13.17 42.31 -6.02
C GLU A 349 13.49 41.97 -4.55
N ASP A 350 12.49 42.04 -3.67
CA ASP A 350 12.56 41.60 -2.28
C ASP A 350 11.68 40.36 -2.07
N GLN A 351 12.28 39.22 -1.67
CA GLN A 351 11.54 37.98 -1.43
C GLN A 351 11.06 37.85 0.03
N ARG A 352 11.41 38.78 0.93
CA ARG A 352 10.97 38.72 2.35
C ARG A 352 9.45 38.70 2.51
N PRO A 353 8.66 39.52 1.79
CA PRO A 353 7.21 39.42 1.84
C PRO A 353 6.71 38.04 1.38
N GLY A 354 7.41 37.41 0.42
CA GLY A 354 7.13 36.05 -0.03
C GLY A 354 7.32 35.02 1.08
N TYR A 355 8.47 35.00 1.76
CA TYR A 355 8.72 34.07 2.87
C TYR A 355 7.77 34.30 4.06
N ALA A 356 7.46 35.55 4.39
CA ALA A 356 6.48 35.89 5.42
C ALA A 356 5.07 35.40 5.04
N THR A 357 4.67 35.57 3.78
CA THR A 357 3.39 35.07 3.27
C THR A 357 3.34 33.55 3.29
N LEU A 358 4.44 32.87 2.93
CA LEU A 358 4.54 31.41 2.98
C LEU A 358 4.43 30.87 4.41
N LEU A 359 5.09 31.51 5.38
CA LEU A 359 4.95 31.16 6.79
C LEU A 359 3.52 31.39 7.29
N ALA A 360 2.93 32.54 6.97
CA ALA A 360 1.55 32.86 7.33
C ALA A 360 0.54 31.87 6.71
N GLY A 361 0.73 31.50 5.44
CA GLY A 361 -0.08 30.48 4.76
C GLY A 361 0.04 29.11 5.42
N SER A 362 1.27 28.70 5.77
CA SER A 362 1.53 27.43 6.48
C SER A 362 0.83 27.40 7.85
N LEU A 363 0.95 28.47 8.65
CA LEU A 363 0.32 28.58 9.96
C LEU A 363 -1.21 28.63 9.87
N ALA A 364 -1.75 29.35 8.88
CA ALA A 364 -3.18 29.38 8.63
C ALA A 364 -3.71 27.99 8.25
N GLY A 365 -2.98 27.25 7.40
CA GLY A 365 -3.30 25.86 7.05
C GLY A 365 -3.30 24.94 8.26
N LEU A 366 -2.25 25.00 9.10
CA LEU A 366 -2.19 24.23 10.34
C LEU A 366 -3.35 24.57 11.30
N GLY A 367 -3.67 25.85 11.46
CA GLY A 367 -4.79 26.29 12.29
C GLY A 367 -6.13 25.75 11.78
N ILE A 368 -6.39 25.84 10.48
CA ILE A 368 -7.58 25.25 9.84
C ILE A 368 -7.59 23.73 10.03
N GLY A 369 -6.43 23.09 9.86
CA GLY A 369 -6.24 21.66 10.07
C GLY A 369 -6.66 21.23 11.48
N VAL A 370 -6.14 21.89 12.52
CA VAL A 370 -6.52 21.61 13.92
C VAL A 370 -8.02 21.80 14.16
N LEU A 371 -8.62 22.84 13.58
CA LEU A 371 -10.06 23.12 13.77
C LEU A 371 -10.97 22.14 13.02
N THR A 372 -10.51 21.57 11.92
CA THR A 372 -11.32 20.72 11.06
C THR A 372 -11.05 19.23 11.27
N ALA A 373 -9.87 18.85 11.75
CA ALA A 373 -9.45 17.47 11.95
C ALA A 373 -10.47 16.63 12.75
N PRO A 374 -11.02 17.08 13.91
CA PRO A 374 -11.98 16.28 14.66
C PRO A 374 -13.30 16.00 13.91
N ALA A 375 -13.63 16.85 12.92
CA ALA A 375 -14.82 16.69 12.10
C ALA A 375 -14.56 15.84 10.84
N MET A 376 -13.30 15.67 10.45
CA MET A 376 -12.91 14.87 9.29
C MET A 376 -12.57 13.45 9.74
N ARG A 377 -13.05 12.47 9.00
CA ARG A 377 -12.62 11.07 9.18
C ARG A 377 -11.93 10.64 7.92
N PHE A 378 -10.67 10.23 8.05
CA PHE A 378 -9.89 9.71 6.94
C PHE A 378 -9.72 8.20 7.10
N SER A 379 -10.33 7.46 6.18
CA SER A 379 -9.92 6.10 5.87
C SER A 379 -8.57 6.10 5.14
N SER A 380 -7.96 4.92 4.98
CA SER A 380 -6.73 4.80 4.18
C SER A 380 -6.95 5.19 2.71
N GLY A 381 -8.16 4.97 2.18
CA GLY A 381 -8.54 5.41 0.84
C GLY A 381 -8.62 6.92 0.72
N ASP A 382 -9.11 7.61 1.75
CA ASP A 382 -9.20 9.07 1.79
C ASP A 382 -7.81 9.72 1.79
N VAL A 383 -6.86 9.14 2.51
CA VAL A 383 -5.45 9.57 2.48
C VAL A 383 -4.86 9.38 1.09
N ALA A 384 -5.10 8.23 0.46
CA ALA A 384 -4.64 7.97 -0.90
C ALA A 384 -5.24 8.98 -1.90
N LEU A 385 -6.55 9.24 -1.81
CA LEU A 385 -7.26 10.17 -2.69
C LEU A 385 -6.75 11.60 -2.53
N THR A 386 -6.44 12.00 -1.30
CA THR A 386 -5.87 13.29 -0.97
C THR A 386 -4.47 13.46 -1.58
N ALA A 387 -3.60 12.45 -1.41
CA ALA A 387 -2.26 12.46 -1.99
C ALA A 387 -2.31 12.45 -3.53
N TYR A 388 -3.21 11.67 -4.10
CA TYR A 388 -3.44 11.65 -5.54
C TYR A 388 -3.97 13.00 -6.07
N GLY A 389 -4.92 13.62 -5.37
CA GLY A 389 -5.40 14.97 -5.67
C GLY A 389 -4.26 15.99 -5.71
N ALA A 390 -3.32 15.91 -4.77
CA ALA A 390 -2.12 16.75 -4.77
C ALA A 390 -1.24 16.51 -6.00
N ALA A 391 -0.99 15.25 -6.36
CA ALA A 391 -0.19 14.91 -7.53
C ALA A 391 -0.84 15.39 -8.84
N GLU A 392 -2.15 15.15 -9.00
CA GLU A 392 -2.93 15.61 -10.15
C GLU A 392 -2.98 17.14 -10.20
N GLY A 393 -3.25 17.78 -9.08
CA GLY A 393 -3.25 19.23 -8.96
C GLY A 393 -1.91 19.82 -9.38
N ALA A 394 -0.79 19.25 -8.91
CA ALA A 394 0.53 19.71 -9.29
C ALA A 394 0.79 19.53 -10.80
N TYR A 395 0.42 18.37 -11.34
CA TYR A 395 0.53 18.09 -12.77
C TYR A 395 -0.26 19.10 -13.61
N TYR A 396 -1.56 19.27 -13.36
CA TYR A 396 -2.41 20.21 -14.12
C TYR A 396 -1.97 21.67 -13.88
N GLY A 397 -1.61 22.03 -12.65
CA GLY A 397 -1.14 23.36 -12.31
C GLY A 397 0.12 23.76 -13.07
N GLY A 398 1.11 22.85 -13.18
CA GLY A 398 2.32 23.07 -13.97
C GLY A 398 2.02 23.27 -15.46
N PHE A 399 1.17 22.41 -16.02
CA PHE A 399 0.74 22.53 -17.41
C PHE A 399 -0.01 23.84 -17.69
N LEU A 400 -1.00 24.19 -16.86
CA LEU A 400 -1.77 25.42 -17.01
C LEU A 400 -0.85 26.65 -16.88
N ALA A 401 0.11 26.64 -15.95
CA ALA A 401 1.11 27.70 -15.88
C ALA A 401 1.94 27.81 -17.16
N SER A 402 2.40 26.68 -17.72
CA SER A 402 3.16 26.67 -18.98
C SER A 402 2.38 27.21 -20.18
N VAL A 403 1.04 27.14 -20.15
CA VAL A 403 0.14 27.61 -21.22
C VAL A 403 -0.23 29.07 -21.03
N PHE A 404 -0.66 29.47 -19.82
CA PHE A 404 -1.16 30.82 -19.56
C PHE A 404 -0.07 31.82 -19.16
N ARG A 405 1.08 31.32 -18.68
CA ARG A 405 2.19 32.10 -18.13
C ARG A 405 3.53 31.46 -18.57
N PRO A 406 3.79 31.33 -19.89
CA PRO A 406 5.03 30.72 -20.37
C PRO A 406 6.29 31.51 -19.96
N ASP A 407 6.15 32.77 -19.53
CA ASP A 407 7.20 33.60 -18.95
C ASP A 407 7.58 33.18 -17.51
N ARG A 408 6.83 32.24 -16.92
CA ARG A 408 6.98 31.84 -15.52
C ARG A 408 7.41 30.39 -15.38
N PRO A 409 8.13 30.10 -14.29
CA PRO A 409 8.50 28.74 -14.00
C PRO A 409 7.29 27.86 -13.75
N GLU A 410 7.24 26.70 -14.41
CA GLU A 410 6.18 25.71 -14.28
C GLU A 410 6.02 25.22 -12.83
N TYR A 411 7.10 25.21 -12.04
CA TYR A 411 7.06 24.79 -10.63
C TYR A 411 6.13 25.67 -9.78
N GLY A 412 5.89 26.93 -10.16
CA GLY A 412 4.92 27.78 -9.46
C GLY A 412 3.48 27.30 -9.69
N GLY A 413 3.19 26.91 -10.93
CA GLY A 413 1.95 26.21 -11.28
C GLY A 413 1.80 24.89 -10.53
N MET A 414 2.87 24.09 -10.47
CA MET A 414 2.87 22.81 -9.76
C MET A 414 2.61 22.98 -8.26
N GLY A 415 3.22 23.98 -7.62
CA GLY A 415 2.96 24.27 -6.20
C GLY A 415 1.51 24.70 -5.97
N LEU A 416 1.01 25.65 -6.76
CA LEU A 416 -0.36 26.15 -6.58
C LEU A 416 -1.38 25.04 -6.80
N GLY A 417 -1.24 24.35 -7.93
CA GLY A 417 -2.10 23.23 -8.28
C GLY A 417 -2.00 22.10 -7.27
N GLY A 418 -0.80 21.77 -6.77
CA GLY A 418 -0.61 20.70 -5.81
C GLY A 418 -1.31 20.96 -4.48
N GLY A 419 -1.20 22.17 -3.94
CA GLY A 419 -1.91 22.54 -2.72
C GLY A 419 -3.43 22.60 -2.90
N LEU A 420 -3.92 23.11 -4.03
CA LEU A 420 -5.36 23.11 -4.34
C LEU A 420 -5.91 21.70 -4.59
N GLY A 421 -5.14 20.87 -5.28
CA GLY A 421 -5.50 19.49 -5.58
C GLY A 421 -5.55 18.63 -4.32
N LEU A 422 -4.67 18.89 -3.35
CA LEU A 422 -4.73 18.25 -2.04
C LEU A 422 -6.04 18.61 -1.33
N LEU A 423 -6.38 19.90 -1.23
CA LEU A 423 -7.65 20.35 -0.62
C LEU A 423 -8.87 19.79 -1.34
N GLY A 424 -8.83 19.74 -2.68
CA GLY A 424 -9.86 19.11 -3.50
C GLY A 424 -9.98 17.61 -3.21
N GLY A 425 -8.87 16.90 -3.11
CA GLY A 425 -8.83 15.48 -2.76
C GLY A 425 -9.43 15.22 -1.37
N MET A 426 -9.10 16.05 -0.37
CA MET A 426 -9.72 15.96 0.95
C MET A 426 -11.23 16.18 0.90
N ALA A 427 -11.68 17.21 0.17
CA ALA A 427 -13.10 17.53 0.06
C ALA A 427 -13.88 16.40 -0.63
N ILE A 428 -13.32 15.81 -1.69
CA ILE A 428 -13.93 14.65 -2.37
C ILE A 428 -13.93 13.44 -1.44
N ALA A 429 -12.85 13.21 -0.69
CA ALA A 429 -12.73 12.09 0.24
C ALA A 429 -13.85 12.07 1.28
N GLN A 430 -14.26 13.23 1.81
CA GLN A 430 -15.39 13.30 2.76
C GLN A 430 -16.75 12.89 2.14
N HIS A 431 -16.85 12.83 0.81
CA HIS A 431 -18.05 12.46 0.08
C HIS A 431 -17.89 11.17 -0.75
N SER A 432 -16.76 10.47 -0.63
CA SER A 432 -16.47 9.27 -1.41
C SER A 432 -16.12 8.12 -0.48
N ALA A 433 -16.53 6.90 -0.84
CA ALA A 433 -16.11 5.69 -0.14
C ALA A 433 -15.01 4.95 -0.92
N MET A 434 -14.07 5.70 -1.51
CA MET A 434 -13.02 5.12 -2.34
C MET A 434 -12.04 4.33 -1.46
N THR A 435 -11.77 3.09 -1.84
CA THR A 435 -10.68 2.33 -1.22
C THR A 435 -9.34 2.78 -1.81
N VAL A 436 -8.22 2.42 -1.14
CA VAL A 436 -6.87 2.62 -1.72
C VAL A 436 -6.74 1.98 -3.11
N GLY A 437 -7.41 0.84 -3.34
CA GLY A 437 -7.44 0.18 -4.65
C GLY A 437 -8.12 1.03 -5.71
N ASN A 438 -9.27 1.61 -5.39
CA ASN A 438 -10.03 2.47 -6.30
C ASN A 438 -9.22 3.72 -6.67
N VAL A 439 -8.61 4.38 -5.68
CA VAL A 439 -7.76 5.56 -5.95
C VAL A 439 -6.56 5.20 -6.82
N PHE A 440 -5.91 4.07 -6.54
CA PHE A 440 -4.79 3.59 -7.34
C PHE A 440 -5.21 3.33 -8.79
N GLU A 441 -6.37 2.73 -9.01
CA GLU A 441 -6.92 2.52 -10.35
C GLU A 441 -7.23 3.82 -11.08
N VAL A 442 -7.84 4.79 -10.39
CA VAL A 442 -8.05 6.15 -10.94
C VAL A 442 -6.72 6.76 -11.37
N ALA A 443 -5.71 6.69 -10.51
CA ALA A 443 -4.38 7.23 -10.77
C ALA A 443 -3.69 6.55 -11.95
N LEU A 444 -3.85 5.23 -12.05
CA LEU A 444 -3.29 4.42 -13.11
C LEU A 444 -3.93 4.75 -14.46
N MET A 445 -5.26 4.86 -14.51
CA MET A 445 -5.99 5.24 -15.72
C MET A 445 -5.70 6.68 -16.16
N ALA A 446 -5.61 7.62 -15.21
CA ALA A 446 -5.17 8.98 -15.50
C ALA A 446 -3.75 9.01 -16.07
N SER A 447 -2.84 8.23 -15.50
CA SER A 447 -1.44 8.14 -15.96
C SER A 447 -1.36 7.58 -17.38
N TYR A 448 -2.11 6.53 -17.71
CA TYR A 448 -2.16 6.03 -19.09
C TYR A 448 -2.82 7.00 -20.05
N GLY A 449 -3.87 7.70 -19.64
CA GLY A 449 -4.48 8.77 -20.43
C GLY A 449 -3.48 9.88 -20.75
N LYS A 450 -2.70 10.31 -19.76
CA LYS A 450 -1.63 11.30 -19.93
C LYS A 450 -0.55 10.80 -20.88
N ALA A 451 0.05 9.65 -20.59
CA ALA A 451 1.09 9.06 -21.43
C ALA A 451 0.61 8.81 -22.86
N LEU A 452 -0.64 8.38 -23.05
CA LEU A 452 -1.21 8.18 -24.38
C LEU A 452 -1.34 9.51 -25.14
N GLY A 453 -1.87 10.56 -24.52
CA GLY A 453 -1.99 11.87 -25.18
C GLY A 453 -0.65 12.54 -25.43
N GLY A 454 0.26 12.50 -24.46
CA GLY A 454 1.64 12.98 -24.64
C GLY A 454 2.35 12.21 -25.74
N GLY A 455 2.19 10.88 -25.78
CA GLY A 455 2.74 10.03 -26.82
C GLY A 455 2.19 10.35 -28.21
N ILE A 456 0.86 10.47 -28.35
CA ILE A 456 0.21 10.85 -29.62
C ILE A 456 0.65 12.26 -30.06
N ALA A 457 0.74 13.22 -29.14
CA ALA A 457 1.19 14.58 -29.45
C ALA A 457 2.63 14.59 -30.00
N LEU A 458 3.53 13.81 -29.39
CA LEU A 458 4.91 13.65 -29.87
C LEU A 458 4.97 12.97 -31.24
N LEU A 459 4.18 11.91 -31.45
CA LEU A 459 4.11 11.20 -32.74
C LEU A 459 3.53 12.07 -33.85
N ALA A 460 2.57 12.93 -33.53
CA ALA A 460 1.96 13.86 -34.48
C ALA A 460 2.84 15.08 -34.76
N ASN A 461 4.00 15.20 -34.09
CA ASN A 461 4.90 16.36 -34.16
C ASN A 461 4.14 17.69 -33.99
N GLN A 462 3.17 17.70 -33.06
CA GLN A 462 2.34 18.87 -32.81
C GLN A 462 3.18 19.98 -32.18
N ASP A 463 2.89 21.24 -32.55
CA ASP A 463 3.42 22.39 -31.84
C ASP A 463 3.15 22.27 -30.34
N ASN A 464 4.07 22.80 -29.53
CA ASN A 464 4.08 22.66 -28.07
C ASN A 464 2.71 22.97 -27.43
N ASP A 465 1.96 23.95 -27.93
CA ASP A 465 0.69 24.37 -27.32
C ASP A 465 -0.46 23.39 -27.58
N ASN A 466 -0.62 22.91 -28.82
CA ASN A 466 -1.65 21.92 -29.15
C ASN A 466 -1.33 20.56 -28.52
N GLY A 467 -0.04 20.18 -28.49
CA GLY A 467 0.40 18.96 -27.82
C GLY A 467 0.08 18.96 -26.32
N LYS A 468 0.28 20.11 -25.64
CA LYS A 468 -0.10 20.28 -24.22
C LYS A 468 -1.60 20.13 -24.00
N LEU A 469 -2.44 20.71 -24.87
CA LEU A 469 -3.90 20.58 -24.75
C LEU A 469 -4.38 19.14 -24.93
N VAL A 470 -3.84 18.42 -25.92
CA VAL A 470 -4.16 16.98 -26.13
C VAL A 470 -3.77 16.18 -24.89
N HIS A 471 -2.57 16.40 -24.34
CA HIS A 471 -2.08 15.73 -23.14
C HIS A 471 -2.99 15.97 -21.92
N LEU A 472 -3.44 17.22 -21.72
CA LEU A 472 -4.39 17.55 -20.63
C LEU A 472 -5.75 16.89 -20.84
N ALA A 473 -6.29 16.93 -22.06
CA ALA A 473 -7.60 16.39 -22.39
C ALA A 473 -7.64 14.86 -22.20
N THR A 474 -6.61 14.14 -22.67
CA THR A 474 -6.55 12.68 -22.50
C THR A 474 -6.24 12.27 -21.07
N GLY A 475 -5.46 13.06 -20.32
CA GLY A 475 -5.25 12.85 -18.89
C GLY A 475 -6.55 12.98 -18.09
N ALA A 476 -7.34 14.02 -18.37
CA ALA A 476 -8.64 14.22 -17.75
C ALA A 476 -9.63 13.11 -18.14
N ALA A 477 -9.65 12.71 -19.42
CA ALA A 477 -10.46 11.59 -19.89
C ALA A 477 -10.06 10.27 -19.20
N GLY A 478 -8.76 10.01 -19.06
CA GLY A 478 -8.24 8.84 -18.34
C GLY A 478 -8.63 8.84 -16.86
N MET A 479 -8.58 10.00 -16.20
CA MET A 479 -9.04 10.13 -14.81
C MET A 479 -10.54 9.83 -14.68
N LEU A 480 -11.38 10.41 -15.56
CA LEU A 480 -12.83 10.15 -15.56
C LEU A 480 -13.14 8.67 -15.84
N ALA A 481 -12.44 8.07 -16.79
CA ALA A 481 -12.54 6.64 -17.07
C ALA A 481 -12.12 5.80 -15.86
N GLY A 482 -11.07 6.20 -15.14
CA GLY A 482 -10.63 5.54 -13.92
C GLY A 482 -11.65 5.63 -12.79
N VAL A 483 -12.29 6.79 -12.59
CA VAL A 483 -13.36 6.94 -11.60
C VAL A 483 -14.52 6.01 -11.94
N TRP A 484 -14.96 6.01 -13.20
CA TRP A 484 -16.03 5.13 -13.67
C TRP A 484 -15.66 3.64 -13.55
N LEU A 485 -14.43 3.26 -13.92
CA LEU A 485 -13.96 1.88 -13.83
C LEU A 485 -13.86 1.41 -12.39
N SER A 486 -13.40 2.27 -11.46
CA SER A 486 -13.21 1.89 -10.06
C SER A 486 -14.48 1.45 -9.32
N ASP A 487 -15.67 1.73 -9.89
CA ASP A 487 -16.96 1.24 -9.39
C ASP A 487 -17.34 -0.15 -9.94
N VAL A 488 -16.75 -0.57 -11.06
CA VAL A 488 -17.10 -1.79 -11.79
C VAL A 488 -15.97 -2.82 -11.87
N THR A 489 -14.76 -2.47 -11.43
CA THR A 489 -13.59 -3.33 -11.37
C THR A 489 -13.10 -3.50 -9.93
N GLU A 490 -12.40 -4.60 -9.67
CA GLU A 490 -11.74 -4.81 -8.39
C GLU A 490 -10.29 -5.21 -8.62
N TYR A 491 -9.35 -4.37 -8.15
CA TYR A 491 -7.92 -4.69 -8.19
C TYR A 491 -7.53 -5.60 -7.02
N ARG A 492 -7.43 -6.92 -7.28
CA ARG A 492 -7.08 -7.91 -6.25
C ARG A 492 -5.92 -8.79 -6.69
N GLY A 493 -5.06 -9.14 -5.72
CA GLY A 493 -4.00 -10.13 -5.93
C GLY A 493 -3.14 -9.83 -7.16
N GLY A 494 -3.15 -10.74 -8.13
CA GLY A 494 -2.26 -10.73 -9.29
C GLY A 494 -2.47 -9.55 -10.24
N ASP A 495 -3.59 -8.83 -10.15
CA ASP A 495 -3.82 -7.60 -10.94
C ASP A 495 -2.74 -6.55 -10.69
N ARG A 496 -2.26 -6.47 -9.44
CA ARG A 496 -1.19 -5.57 -9.03
C ARG A 496 0.14 -5.88 -9.70
N ALA A 497 0.30 -7.10 -10.22
CA ALA A 497 1.47 -7.49 -10.99
C ALA A 497 1.21 -7.39 -12.50
N ILE A 498 0.00 -7.75 -12.99
CA ILE A 498 -0.27 -7.86 -14.44
C ILE A 498 -0.08 -6.51 -15.10
N VAL A 499 -0.57 -5.48 -14.43
CA VAL A 499 -0.67 -4.14 -14.99
C VAL A 499 0.70 -3.45 -15.09
N PRO A 500 1.55 -3.40 -14.03
CA PRO A 500 2.93 -2.91 -14.16
C PRO A 500 3.75 -3.71 -15.18
N ILE A 501 3.63 -5.03 -15.18
CA ILE A 501 4.32 -5.89 -16.16
C ILE A 501 3.90 -5.52 -17.58
N SER A 502 2.60 -5.45 -17.83
CA SER A 502 2.08 -5.13 -19.17
C SER A 502 2.53 -3.73 -19.59
N THR A 503 2.56 -2.76 -18.66
CA THR A 503 3.10 -1.42 -18.91
C THR A 503 4.56 -1.48 -19.33
N LEU A 504 5.42 -2.20 -18.59
CA LEU A 504 6.84 -2.33 -18.90
C LEU A 504 7.05 -3.01 -20.26
N LEU A 505 6.24 -4.03 -20.58
CA LEU A 505 6.24 -4.65 -21.90
C LEU A 505 5.84 -3.65 -22.97
N GLY A 506 4.80 -2.85 -22.75
CA GLY A 506 4.38 -1.81 -23.68
C GLY A 506 5.44 -0.75 -23.90
N LEU A 507 6.11 -0.29 -22.84
CA LEU A 507 7.23 0.66 -22.93
C LEU A 507 8.37 0.06 -23.74
N TRP A 508 8.72 -1.20 -23.47
CA TRP A 508 9.75 -1.93 -24.23
C TRP A 508 9.39 -2.04 -25.71
N HIS A 509 8.18 -2.50 -26.03
CA HIS A 509 7.72 -2.66 -27.41
C HIS A 509 7.63 -1.32 -28.13
N GLY A 510 7.09 -0.30 -27.46
CA GLY A 510 7.02 1.06 -28.00
C GLY A 510 8.39 1.64 -28.31
N ALA A 511 9.38 1.46 -27.45
CA ALA A 511 10.75 1.94 -27.69
C ALA A 511 11.36 1.28 -28.94
N TRP A 512 11.29 -0.04 -29.05
CA TRP A 512 11.86 -0.77 -30.19
C TRP A 512 11.09 -0.55 -31.49
N LEU A 513 9.76 -0.42 -31.43
CA LEU A 513 8.97 0.04 -32.58
C LEU A 513 9.35 1.47 -33.00
N GLY A 514 9.69 2.33 -32.04
CA GLY A 514 10.23 3.67 -32.30
C GLY A 514 11.58 3.64 -33.04
N VAL A 515 12.47 2.71 -32.67
CA VAL A 515 13.74 2.48 -33.38
C VAL A 515 13.48 2.00 -34.82
N LEU A 516 12.60 1.01 -35.01
CA LEU A 516 12.20 0.52 -36.33
C LEU A 516 11.59 1.63 -37.20
N ALA A 517 10.66 2.40 -36.62
CA ALA A 517 10.00 3.51 -37.29
C ALA A 517 11.00 4.61 -37.69
N ASN A 518 12.00 4.88 -36.84
CA ASN A 518 13.05 5.83 -37.11
C ASN A 518 13.92 5.38 -38.30
N ASP A 519 14.31 4.11 -38.35
CA ASP A 519 15.12 3.58 -39.46
C ASP A 519 14.38 3.63 -40.79
N HIS A 520 13.07 3.44 -40.76
CA HIS A 520 12.19 3.64 -41.91
C HIS A 520 11.85 5.11 -42.19
N GLN A 521 12.47 6.05 -41.47
CA GLN A 521 12.31 7.50 -41.62
C GLN A 521 10.85 7.98 -41.51
N TRP A 522 10.05 7.37 -40.63
CA TRP A 522 8.64 7.77 -40.45
C TRP A 522 8.47 9.17 -39.85
N SER A 523 9.49 9.69 -39.16
CA SER A 523 9.54 11.06 -38.64
C SER A 523 10.94 11.63 -38.78
N SER A 524 11.03 12.96 -38.97
CA SER A 524 12.29 13.69 -38.96
C SER A 524 12.89 13.88 -37.57
N ASP A 525 12.08 13.71 -36.51
CA ASP A 525 12.53 13.83 -35.12
C ASP A 525 12.56 12.46 -34.44
N ARG A 526 13.77 11.87 -34.43
CA ARG A 526 14.05 10.56 -33.80
C ARG A 526 13.62 10.53 -32.34
N SER A 527 13.83 11.62 -31.61
CA SER A 527 13.62 11.66 -30.16
C SER A 527 12.13 11.65 -29.82
N ASN A 528 11.34 12.47 -30.53
CA ASN A 528 9.89 12.52 -30.36
C ASN A 528 9.22 11.23 -30.84
N LEU A 529 9.71 10.63 -31.93
CA LEU A 529 9.18 9.36 -32.44
C LEU A 529 9.38 8.23 -31.41
N MET A 530 10.61 8.07 -30.90
CA MET A 530 10.91 7.00 -29.94
C MET A 530 10.18 7.18 -28.62
N LEU A 531 10.21 8.40 -28.04
CA LEU A 531 9.51 8.70 -26.80
C LEU A 531 7.98 8.57 -26.99
N GLY A 532 7.46 9.07 -28.11
CA GLY A 532 6.05 8.99 -28.46
C GLY A 532 5.57 7.54 -28.55
N MET A 533 6.27 6.69 -29.30
CA MET A 533 5.94 5.26 -29.41
C MET A 533 6.07 4.54 -28.07
N THR A 534 7.08 4.87 -27.28
CA THR A 534 7.28 4.30 -25.92
C THR A 534 6.08 4.60 -25.03
N LEU A 535 5.65 5.86 -24.96
CA LEU A 535 4.51 6.27 -24.13
C LEU A 535 3.19 5.66 -24.61
N VAL A 536 2.94 5.66 -25.93
CA VAL A 536 1.75 5.01 -26.50
C VAL A 536 1.74 3.51 -26.21
N GLY A 537 2.85 2.83 -26.45
CA GLY A 537 2.99 1.40 -26.18
C GLY A 537 2.76 1.06 -24.71
N GLY A 538 3.40 1.81 -23.80
CA GLY A 538 3.23 1.67 -22.36
C GLY A 538 1.78 1.83 -21.92
N SER A 539 1.09 2.86 -22.42
CA SER A 539 -0.33 3.08 -22.12
C SER A 539 -1.24 1.99 -22.69
N LEU A 540 -1.06 1.60 -23.96
CA LEU A 540 -1.94 0.62 -24.61
C LEU A 540 -1.81 -0.76 -23.95
N PHE A 541 -0.59 -1.22 -23.66
CA PHE A 541 -0.40 -2.48 -22.96
C PHE A 541 -0.79 -2.37 -21.48
N GLY A 542 -0.57 -1.23 -20.84
CA GLY A 542 -1.05 -0.99 -19.47
C GLY A 542 -2.56 -1.13 -19.36
N LEU A 543 -3.31 -0.47 -20.26
CA LEU A 543 -4.76 -0.58 -20.37
C LEU A 543 -5.21 -2.00 -20.74
N GLY A 544 -4.50 -2.65 -21.67
CA GLY A 544 -4.71 -4.06 -22.00
C GLY A 544 -4.47 -4.97 -20.80
N GLY A 545 -3.48 -4.67 -19.96
CA GLY A 545 -3.18 -5.34 -18.71
C GLY A 545 -4.30 -5.17 -17.69
N VAL A 546 -4.91 -3.99 -17.58
CA VAL A 546 -6.10 -3.78 -16.73
C VAL A 546 -7.25 -4.64 -17.24
N ALA A 547 -7.55 -4.59 -18.55
CA ALA A 547 -8.62 -5.37 -19.13
C ALA A 547 -8.40 -6.88 -18.96
N LEU A 548 -7.16 -7.34 -19.11
CA LEU A 548 -6.77 -8.73 -18.90
C LEU A 548 -6.91 -9.14 -17.44
N SER A 549 -6.54 -8.27 -16.50
CA SER A 549 -6.65 -8.55 -15.06
C SER A 549 -8.10 -8.86 -14.68
N GLN A 550 -9.07 -8.16 -15.28
CA GLN A 550 -10.50 -8.43 -15.05
C GLN A 550 -10.97 -9.77 -15.63
N GLN A 551 -10.24 -10.34 -16.59
CA GLN A 551 -10.56 -11.64 -17.20
C GLN A 551 -9.78 -12.80 -16.58
N THR A 552 -8.72 -12.54 -15.80
CA THR A 552 -7.82 -13.57 -15.28
C THR A 552 -7.74 -13.55 -13.76
N GLN A 553 -8.00 -14.68 -13.11
CA GLN A 553 -7.81 -14.83 -11.65
C GLN A 553 -6.41 -15.32 -11.32
N TRP A 554 -5.38 -14.62 -11.79
CA TRP A 554 -4.01 -14.98 -11.47
C TRP A 554 -3.64 -14.46 -10.08
N ASN A 555 -2.90 -15.26 -9.33
CA ASN A 555 -2.25 -14.77 -8.12
C ASN A 555 -0.91 -14.08 -8.48
N ASN A 556 -0.32 -13.34 -7.53
CA ASN A 556 0.92 -12.60 -7.75
C ASN A 556 2.05 -13.46 -8.33
N TRP A 557 2.17 -14.71 -7.89
CA TRP A 557 3.19 -15.62 -8.37
C TRP A 557 2.95 -16.05 -9.81
N GLN A 558 1.73 -16.44 -10.16
CA GLN A 558 1.37 -16.77 -11.53
C GLN A 558 1.70 -15.60 -12.46
N THR A 559 1.28 -14.39 -12.11
CA THR A 559 1.56 -13.22 -12.92
C THR A 559 3.06 -12.93 -13.09
N THR A 560 3.80 -12.94 -11.98
CA THR A 560 5.25 -12.64 -12.00
C THR A 560 6.02 -13.69 -12.80
N MET A 561 5.57 -14.94 -12.75
CA MET A 561 6.19 -16.03 -13.50
C MET A 561 5.77 -16.02 -14.97
N GLY A 562 4.53 -15.66 -15.26
CA GLY A 562 4.02 -15.48 -16.62
C GLY A 562 4.78 -14.42 -17.39
N SER A 563 5.22 -13.37 -16.70
CA SER A 563 6.03 -12.29 -17.30
C SER A 563 7.51 -12.58 -17.39
N SER A 564 8.03 -13.52 -16.60
CA SER A 564 9.47 -13.78 -16.54
C SER A 564 10.05 -14.21 -17.88
N GLY A 565 9.25 -14.85 -18.72
CA GLY A 565 9.63 -15.24 -20.07
C GLY A 565 9.99 -14.05 -20.94
N ALA A 566 9.22 -12.96 -20.88
CA ALA A 566 9.57 -11.71 -21.57
C ALA A 566 10.91 -11.15 -21.12
N VAL A 567 11.16 -11.14 -19.81
CA VAL A 567 12.40 -10.60 -19.24
C VAL A 567 13.58 -11.41 -19.73
N TRP A 568 13.47 -12.73 -19.72
CA TRP A 568 14.51 -13.60 -20.26
C TRP A 568 14.66 -13.47 -21.78
N GLY A 569 13.56 -13.37 -22.52
CA GLY A 569 13.58 -13.10 -23.96
C GLY A 569 14.36 -11.83 -24.29
N ALA A 570 14.04 -10.72 -23.61
CA ALA A 570 14.75 -9.45 -23.72
C ALA A 570 16.21 -9.55 -23.28
N TRP A 571 16.50 -10.27 -22.20
CA TRP A 571 17.85 -10.49 -21.68
C TRP A 571 18.72 -11.23 -22.69
N PHE A 572 18.24 -12.37 -23.20
CA PHE A 572 18.96 -13.15 -24.21
C PHE A 572 19.16 -12.33 -25.49
N ALA A 573 18.13 -11.63 -25.95
CA ALA A 573 18.20 -10.77 -27.12
C ALA A 573 19.25 -9.66 -26.97
N GLY A 574 19.25 -8.92 -25.86
CA GLY A 574 20.19 -7.82 -25.63
C GLY A 574 21.64 -8.27 -25.59
N TRP A 575 21.91 -9.39 -24.93
CA TRP A 575 23.26 -9.94 -24.91
C TRP A 575 23.67 -10.58 -26.25
N THR A 576 22.75 -11.17 -27.01
CA THR A 576 23.07 -11.64 -28.36
C THR A 576 23.41 -10.48 -29.29
N LEU A 577 22.69 -9.35 -29.17
CA LEU A 577 22.97 -8.15 -29.96
C LEU A 577 24.30 -7.50 -29.55
N ALA A 578 24.64 -7.53 -28.26
CA ALA A 578 25.94 -7.05 -27.80
C ALA A 578 27.12 -7.90 -28.34
N LEU A 579 26.87 -9.12 -28.81
CA LEU A 579 27.87 -10.00 -29.45
C LEU A 579 27.92 -9.86 -30.98
N GLU A 580 26.91 -9.23 -31.58
CA GLU A 580 26.85 -9.06 -33.02
C GLU A 580 27.53 -7.76 -33.43
N ASN A 581 28.50 -7.87 -34.33
CA ASN A 581 29.12 -6.70 -34.98
C ASN A 581 28.24 -6.09 -36.08
N ASP A 582 26.99 -6.55 -36.21
CA ASP A 582 26.08 -6.05 -37.24
C ASP A 582 25.41 -4.75 -36.78
N THR A 583 25.36 -3.77 -37.70
CA THR A 583 25.13 -2.35 -37.37
C THR A 583 23.73 -1.86 -37.70
N SER A 584 22.85 -2.69 -38.29
CA SER A 584 21.50 -2.23 -38.60
C SER A 584 20.63 -2.22 -37.35
N ASP A 585 20.31 -1.03 -36.85
CA ASP A 585 19.36 -0.77 -35.76
C ASP A 585 18.03 -1.56 -35.97
N THR A 586 17.62 -1.77 -37.23
CA THR A 586 16.38 -2.46 -37.62
C THR A 586 16.40 -3.95 -37.29
N ALA A 587 17.47 -4.66 -37.66
CA ALA A 587 17.58 -6.10 -37.37
C ALA A 587 17.66 -6.33 -35.86
N SER A 588 18.37 -5.43 -35.15
CA SER A 588 18.50 -5.45 -33.69
C SER A 588 17.15 -5.27 -33.01
N ALA A 589 16.40 -4.24 -33.40
CA ALA A 589 15.07 -3.97 -32.87
C ALA A 589 14.07 -5.10 -33.15
N GLY A 590 14.09 -5.65 -34.37
CA GLY A 590 13.25 -6.78 -34.75
C GLY A 590 13.54 -8.04 -33.93
N ARG A 591 14.81 -8.35 -33.67
CA ARG A 591 15.23 -9.49 -32.83
C ARG A 591 14.84 -9.30 -31.36
N MET A 592 14.98 -8.08 -30.82
CA MET A 592 14.54 -7.76 -29.46
C MET A 592 13.05 -8.02 -29.28
N LEU A 593 12.22 -7.53 -30.20
CA LEU A 593 10.77 -7.73 -30.14
C LEU A 593 10.42 -9.22 -30.24
N LEU A 594 10.95 -9.91 -31.27
CA LEU A 594 10.66 -11.32 -31.52
C LEU A 594 11.03 -12.22 -30.34
N LEU A 595 12.21 -12.02 -29.74
CA LEU A 595 12.69 -12.86 -28.65
C LEU A 595 11.98 -12.56 -27.33
N THR A 596 11.62 -11.31 -27.04
CA THR A 596 10.75 -10.97 -25.90
C THR A 596 9.39 -11.67 -26.03
N ASP A 597 8.77 -11.63 -27.21
CA ASP A 597 7.49 -12.28 -27.49
C ASP A 597 7.57 -13.80 -27.42
N LEU A 598 8.65 -14.39 -27.95
CA LEU A 598 8.89 -15.83 -27.84
C LEU A 598 9.06 -16.25 -26.38
N GLY A 599 9.74 -15.41 -25.58
CA GLY A 599 9.87 -15.59 -24.15
C GLY A 599 8.50 -15.60 -23.45
N LEU A 600 7.64 -14.62 -23.72
CA LEU A 600 6.27 -14.56 -23.19
C LEU A 600 5.43 -15.78 -23.61
N ALA A 601 5.47 -16.15 -24.89
CA ALA A 601 4.75 -17.31 -25.39
C ALA A 601 5.21 -18.59 -24.70
N THR A 602 6.51 -18.70 -24.41
CA THR A 602 7.09 -19.84 -23.70
C THR A 602 6.56 -19.92 -22.26
N THR A 603 6.58 -18.83 -21.50
CA THR A 603 6.04 -18.86 -20.12
C THR A 603 4.53 -19.02 -20.08
N ALA A 604 3.81 -18.43 -21.03
CA ALA A 604 2.37 -18.65 -21.17
C ALA A 604 2.06 -20.14 -21.45
N LEU A 605 2.81 -20.79 -22.33
CA LEU A 605 2.66 -22.23 -22.61
C LEU A 605 2.99 -23.08 -21.38
N LEU A 606 4.10 -22.78 -20.68
CA LEU A 606 4.49 -23.49 -19.45
C LEU A 606 3.42 -23.37 -18.35
N MET A 607 2.77 -22.21 -18.25
CA MET A 607 1.70 -21.97 -17.28
C MET A 607 0.32 -22.42 -17.75
N SER A 608 0.17 -22.74 -19.04
CA SER A 608 -1.12 -23.18 -19.59
C SER A 608 -1.56 -24.50 -18.96
N PRO A 609 -2.87 -24.83 -19.00
CA PRO A 609 -3.36 -26.13 -18.53
C PRO A 609 -2.74 -27.35 -19.22
N VAL A 610 -2.06 -27.16 -20.37
CA VAL A 610 -1.38 -28.22 -21.10
C VAL A 610 -0.12 -28.70 -20.37
N VAL A 611 0.64 -27.76 -19.79
CA VAL A 611 1.90 -28.05 -19.08
C VAL A 611 1.72 -27.99 -17.56
N ASP A 612 0.87 -27.07 -17.07
CA ASP A 612 0.55 -26.81 -15.66
C ASP A 612 1.81 -26.73 -14.78
N ALA A 613 2.84 -26.03 -15.25
CA ALA A 613 4.07 -25.85 -14.48
C ALA A 613 3.77 -25.01 -13.22
N ASP A 614 4.17 -25.53 -12.05
CA ASP A 614 4.02 -24.80 -10.80
C ASP A 614 4.81 -23.47 -10.86
N PRO A 615 4.18 -22.31 -10.58
CA PRO A 615 4.86 -21.01 -10.56
C PRO A 615 6.11 -21.00 -9.67
N ARG A 616 6.16 -21.79 -8.60
CA ARG A 616 7.34 -21.89 -7.73
C ARG A 616 8.52 -22.55 -8.43
N VAL A 617 8.26 -23.49 -9.35
CA VAL A 617 9.30 -24.09 -10.20
C VAL A 617 9.86 -23.05 -11.17
N LEU A 618 8.98 -22.23 -11.76
CA LEU A 618 9.39 -21.11 -12.60
C LEU A 618 10.19 -20.07 -11.81
N ALA A 619 9.83 -19.81 -10.55
CA ALA A 619 10.57 -18.91 -9.67
C ALA A 619 11.96 -19.46 -9.37
N GLY A 620 12.05 -20.76 -9.07
CA GLY A 620 13.32 -21.47 -8.94
C GLY A 620 14.18 -21.36 -10.18
N ALA A 621 13.59 -21.52 -11.37
CA ALA A 621 14.28 -21.33 -12.64
C ALA A 621 14.82 -19.89 -12.76
N ASN A 622 13.99 -18.87 -12.51
CA ASN A 622 14.40 -17.46 -12.58
C ASN A 622 15.58 -17.14 -11.65
N PHE A 623 15.51 -17.57 -10.38
CA PHE A 623 16.62 -17.40 -9.43
C PHE A 623 17.87 -18.14 -9.88
N GLY A 624 17.72 -19.39 -10.32
CA GLY A 624 18.82 -20.15 -10.88
C GLY A 624 19.48 -19.44 -12.06
N GLY A 625 18.68 -18.86 -12.96
CA GLY A 625 19.14 -18.08 -14.10
C GLY A 625 19.96 -16.86 -13.69
N LEU A 626 19.45 -16.05 -12.76
CA LEU A 626 20.18 -14.86 -12.26
C LEU A 626 21.49 -15.24 -11.55
N CYS A 627 21.46 -16.28 -10.70
CA CYS A 627 22.66 -16.78 -10.03
C CYS A 627 23.67 -17.34 -11.05
N GLY A 628 23.20 -18.12 -12.03
CA GLY A 628 24.03 -18.66 -13.10
C GLY A 628 24.68 -17.57 -13.94
N ALA A 629 23.93 -16.54 -14.32
CA ALA A 629 24.43 -15.37 -15.04
C ALA A 629 25.52 -14.63 -14.25
N GLY A 630 25.24 -14.32 -12.98
CA GLY A 630 26.17 -13.60 -12.11
C GLY A 630 27.44 -14.38 -11.80
N LEU A 631 27.33 -15.67 -11.47
CA LEU A 631 28.48 -16.52 -11.18
C LEU A 631 29.33 -16.77 -12.42
N ALA A 632 28.73 -17.03 -13.58
CA ALA A 632 29.48 -17.25 -14.81
C ALA A 632 30.18 -15.98 -15.30
N ALA A 633 29.52 -14.82 -15.20
CA ALA A 633 30.11 -13.52 -15.55
C ALA A 633 31.24 -13.15 -14.59
N LEU A 634 31.04 -13.28 -13.27
CA LEU A 634 32.06 -12.99 -12.26
C LEU A 634 33.27 -13.92 -12.40
N PHE A 635 33.03 -15.23 -12.54
CA PHE A 635 34.09 -16.21 -12.74
C PHE A 635 34.90 -15.89 -13.99
N THR A 636 34.23 -15.60 -15.12
CA THR A 636 34.92 -15.26 -16.37
C THR A 636 35.69 -13.95 -16.25
N ALA A 637 35.13 -12.93 -15.60
CA ALA A 637 35.78 -11.65 -15.36
C ALA A 637 37.05 -11.75 -14.48
N MET A 638 37.20 -12.83 -13.69
CA MET A 638 38.45 -13.10 -12.95
C MET A 638 39.58 -13.59 -13.86
N PHE A 639 39.28 -14.12 -15.06
CA PHE A 639 40.27 -14.70 -15.97
C PHE A 639 40.42 -13.93 -17.29
N THR A 640 39.50 -13.03 -17.61
CA THR A 640 39.58 -12.21 -18.83
C THR A 640 38.91 -10.85 -18.65
N THR A 641 39.40 -9.85 -19.38
CA THR A 641 38.76 -8.54 -19.54
C THR A 641 38.02 -8.40 -20.87
N ASP A 642 38.01 -9.45 -21.70
CA ASP A 642 37.27 -9.49 -22.96
C ASP A 642 35.77 -9.49 -22.70
N SER A 643 35.10 -8.42 -23.15
CA SER A 643 33.66 -8.24 -22.99
C SER A 643 32.86 -9.37 -23.65
N ASP A 644 33.29 -9.85 -24.82
CA ASP A 644 32.55 -10.89 -25.55
C ASP A 644 32.55 -12.22 -24.80
N ALA A 645 33.70 -12.57 -24.22
CA ALA A 645 33.83 -13.75 -23.37
C ALA A 645 32.94 -13.65 -22.12
N ILE A 646 32.91 -12.48 -21.48
CA ILE A 646 32.05 -12.23 -20.30
C ILE A 646 30.57 -12.32 -20.68
N ILE A 647 30.17 -11.76 -21.83
CA ILE A 647 28.79 -11.81 -22.33
C ILE A 647 28.37 -13.24 -22.68
N LYS A 648 29.20 -13.98 -23.42
CA LYS A 648 28.94 -15.41 -23.75
C LYS A 648 28.82 -16.26 -22.48
N ALA A 649 29.69 -16.02 -21.50
CA ALA A 649 29.62 -16.70 -20.21
C ALA A 649 28.34 -16.33 -19.44
N ASN A 650 27.93 -15.05 -19.46
CA ASN A 650 26.66 -14.62 -18.88
C ASN A 650 25.47 -15.34 -19.54
N LEU A 651 25.43 -15.41 -20.87
CA LEU A 651 24.38 -16.11 -21.62
C LEU A 651 24.33 -17.61 -21.30
N GLY A 652 25.47 -18.29 -21.35
CA GLY A 652 25.57 -19.71 -21.01
C GLY A 652 25.20 -19.99 -19.56
N GLY A 653 25.71 -19.17 -18.63
CA GLY A 653 25.39 -19.23 -17.21
C GLY A 653 23.91 -19.01 -16.91
N SER A 654 23.28 -18.04 -17.59
CA SER A 654 21.84 -17.79 -17.50
C SER A 654 21.04 -19.03 -17.89
N ALA A 655 21.34 -19.62 -19.05
CA ALA A 655 20.60 -20.78 -19.57
C ALA A 655 20.76 -22.03 -18.68
N VAL A 656 22.00 -22.33 -18.24
CA VAL A 656 22.27 -23.45 -17.33
C VAL A 656 21.63 -23.21 -15.97
N GLY A 657 21.72 -21.98 -15.46
CA GLY A 657 21.12 -21.55 -14.21
C GLY A 657 19.60 -21.73 -14.22
N LEU A 658 18.92 -21.29 -15.29
CA LEU A 658 17.47 -21.48 -15.46
C LEU A 658 17.07 -22.95 -15.35
N ALA A 659 17.78 -23.83 -16.08
CA ALA A 659 17.49 -25.26 -16.08
C ALA A 659 17.72 -25.90 -14.69
N LEU A 660 18.86 -25.62 -14.05
CA LEU A 660 19.20 -26.18 -12.74
C LEU A 660 18.29 -25.65 -11.63
N GLY A 661 17.99 -24.34 -11.63
CA GLY A 661 17.09 -23.73 -10.66
C GLY A 661 15.68 -24.32 -10.72
N GLY A 662 15.17 -24.56 -11.93
CA GLY A 662 13.86 -25.21 -12.13
C GLY A 662 13.87 -26.67 -11.64
N LEU A 663 14.92 -27.43 -11.94
CA LEU A 663 15.07 -28.81 -11.46
C LEU A 663 15.14 -28.87 -9.93
N LEU A 664 15.95 -28.01 -9.31
CA LEU A 664 16.10 -27.96 -7.85
C LEU A 664 14.80 -27.57 -7.15
N ALA A 665 14.10 -26.54 -7.64
CA ALA A 665 12.82 -26.14 -7.09
C ALA A 665 11.78 -27.27 -7.23
N ARG A 666 11.76 -27.97 -8.37
CA ARG A 666 10.86 -29.12 -8.55
C ARG A 666 11.12 -30.23 -7.53
N VAL A 667 12.38 -30.55 -7.25
CA VAL A 667 12.74 -31.53 -6.21
C VAL A 667 12.30 -31.04 -4.83
N ALA A 668 12.60 -29.78 -4.48
CA ALA A 668 12.25 -29.22 -3.18
C ALA A 668 10.74 -29.16 -2.93
N ILE A 669 9.93 -28.90 -3.95
CA ILE A 669 8.47 -28.83 -3.84
C ILE A 669 7.84 -30.23 -3.79
N SER A 670 8.48 -31.23 -4.40
CA SER A 670 7.92 -32.60 -4.44
C SER A 670 7.85 -33.28 -3.06
N ASP A 671 8.59 -32.78 -2.07
CA ASP A 671 8.59 -33.28 -0.69
C ASP A 671 7.42 -32.74 0.15
N ASP A 672 6.78 -31.63 -0.28
CA ASP A 672 5.53 -31.16 0.31
C ASP A 672 4.39 -32.08 -0.15
N LYS A 673 4.01 -33.04 0.70
CA LYS A 673 2.84 -33.91 0.44
C LYS A 673 1.65 -33.05 0.01
N PRO A 674 0.98 -33.38 -1.11
CA PRO A 674 -0.02 -32.51 -1.68
C PRO A 674 -1.18 -32.32 -0.71
N VAL A 675 -1.38 -31.09 -0.25
CA VAL A 675 -2.60 -30.64 0.43
C VAL A 675 -3.73 -30.66 -0.61
N LYS A 676 -4.22 -31.86 -0.94
CA LYS A 676 -5.36 -32.07 -1.85
C LYS A 676 -6.69 -31.53 -1.29
N ALA A 677 -6.71 -30.99 -0.07
CA ALA A 677 -7.94 -30.66 0.64
C ALA A 677 -8.63 -29.34 0.22
N ALA A 678 -8.01 -28.47 -0.59
CA ALA A 678 -8.58 -27.14 -0.89
C ALA A 678 -9.10 -26.93 -2.32
N ARG A 679 -8.85 -27.85 -3.27
CA ARG A 679 -9.19 -27.64 -4.70
C ARG A 679 -10.53 -28.24 -5.16
N GLN A 680 -11.26 -28.97 -4.30
CA GLN A 680 -12.54 -29.60 -4.68
C GLN A 680 -13.80 -28.72 -4.52
N GLY A 681 -13.66 -27.45 -4.09
CA GLY A 681 -14.82 -26.56 -3.85
C GLY A 681 -15.19 -25.58 -4.96
N SER A 682 -14.29 -25.26 -5.90
CA SER A 682 -14.62 -24.33 -6.99
C SER A 682 -15.20 -25.11 -8.18
N GLY A 683 -16.52 -25.13 -8.27
CA GLY A 683 -17.24 -25.73 -9.39
C GLY A 683 -16.66 -25.26 -10.73
N GLY A 684 -16.13 -26.20 -11.51
CA GLY A 684 -15.60 -25.93 -12.83
C GLY A 684 -16.70 -25.46 -13.77
N GLY A 685 -16.86 -24.14 -13.87
CA GLY A 685 -17.52 -23.52 -15.01
C GLY A 685 -16.66 -23.79 -16.24
N ALA A 686 -17.11 -24.70 -17.10
CA ALA A 686 -16.51 -24.89 -18.41
C ALA A 686 -16.46 -23.54 -19.13
N TRP A 687 -15.26 -23.14 -19.55
CA TRP A 687 -15.04 -21.92 -20.32
C TRP A 687 -15.86 -22.00 -21.61
N LYS A 688 -16.95 -21.24 -21.68
CA LYS A 688 -17.67 -21.01 -22.95
C LYS A 688 -17.10 -19.76 -23.57
N LEU A 689 -16.23 -19.93 -24.57
CA LEU A 689 -15.85 -18.83 -25.44
C LEU A 689 -17.11 -18.30 -26.17
N PRO A 690 -17.23 -16.98 -26.41
CA PRO A 690 -18.28 -16.43 -27.24
C PRO A 690 -18.26 -17.08 -28.64
N GLY A 691 -19.43 -17.46 -29.17
CA GLY A 691 -19.56 -18.25 -30.41
C GLY A 691 -19.00 -17.63 -31.70
N TRP A 692 -18.44 -16.42 -31.64
CA TRP A 692 -17.81 -15.72 -32.77
C TRP A 692 -16.28 -15.86 -32.81
N VAL A 693 -15.66 -16.50 -31.80
CA VAL A 693 -14.23 -16.88 -31.83
C VAL A 693 -14.13 -18.38 -32.10
N ARG A 694 -14.08 -18.77 -33.38
CA ARG A 694 -13.65 -20.13 -33.78
C ARG A 694 -12.17 -20.08 -34.12
N TRP A 695 -11.34 -20.66 -33.27
CA TRP A 695 -9.93 -20.88 -33.54
C TRP A 695 -9.77 -22.09 -34.49
N PRO A 696 -8.96 -22.03 -35.56
CA PRO A 696 -8.88 -23.08 -36.57
C PRO A 696 -7.98 -24.28 -36.20
N PHE A 697 -7.60 -24.45 -34.93
CA PHE A 697 -6.66 -25.48 -34.49
C PHE A 697 -7.26 -26.37 -33.39
N ASP A 698 -8.23 -27.22 -33.75
CA ASP A 698 -8.90 -28.10 -32.78
C ASP A 698 -8.10 -29.37 -32.40
N ALA A 699 -6.96 -29.65 -33.02
CA ALA A 699 -6.08 -30.74 -32.59
C ALA A 699 -4.62 -30.50 -33.00
N VAL A 700 -3.84 -29.93 -32.07
CA VAL A 700 -2.38 -30.01 -32.10
C VAL A 700 -1.98 -31.12 -31.15
N MET A 701 -1.55 -32.27 -31.69
CA MET A 701 -0.95 -33.32 -30.88
C MET A 701 0.56 -33.30 -31.05
N ALA A 702 1.27 -33.21 -29.93
CA ALA A 702 2.71 -33.36 -29.86
C ALA A 702 3.02 -34.82 -29.50
N ALA A 703 3.69 -35.54 -30.40
CA ALA A 703 4.13 -36.91 -30.14
C ALA A 703 5.66 -36.98 -30.11
N PRO A 704 6.24 -37.76 -29.17
CA PRO A 704 7.67 -38.00 -29.16
C PRO A 704 8.09 -38.71 -30.45
N HIS A 705 9.08 -38.15 -31.14
CA HIS A 705 9.68 -38.76 -32.32
C HIS A 705 10.90 -39.57 -31.89
N ALA A 706 10.79 -40.89 -32.01
CA ALA A 706 11.92 -41.79 -31.86
C ALA A 706 12.60 -41.95 -33.23
N GLY A 707 13.91 -41.71 -33.27
CA GLY A 707 14.75 -42.01 -34.43
C GLY A 707 14.80 -43.51 -34.71
N ALA A 708 15.35 -43.89 -35.86
CA ALA A 708 15.47 -45.28 -36.27
C ALA A 708 16.31 -46.17 -35.31
N ASP A 709 17.07 -45.55 -34.42
CA ASP A 709 17.85 -46.20 -33.36
C ASP A 709 17.07 -46.36 -32.04
N GLY A 710 15.78 -46.01 -32.01
CA GLY A 710 14.91 -46.09 -30.84
C GLY A 710 15.16 -44.99 -29.80
N LYS A 711 16.04 -44.02 -30.08
CA LYS A 711 16.28 -42.88 -29.19
C LYS A 711 15.33 -41.74 -29.54
N LEU A 712 14.80 -41.09 -28.51
CA LEU A 712 14.02 -39.85 -28.63
C LEU A 712 14.90 -38.77 -29.28
N SER A 713 14.59 -38.40 -30.52
CA SER A 713 15.35 -37.43 -31.31
C SER A 713 14.64 -36.08 -31.45
N GLY A 714 13.38 -35.98 -30.99
CA GLY A 714 12.63 -34.72 -30.94
C GLY A 714 11.15 -34.93 -30.62
N VAL A 715 10.38 -33.84 -30.70
CA VAL A 715 8.91 -33.87 -30.61
C VAL A 715 8.37 -33.36 -31.95
N VAL A 716 7.55 -34.17 -32.61
CA VAL A 716 6.88 -33.75 -33.86
C VAL A 716 5.52 -33.19 -33.49
N VAL A 717 5.27 -31.95 -33.94
CA VAL A 717 3.98 -31.29 -33.82
C VAL A 717 3.26 -31.48 -35.15
N GLN A 718 2.22 -32.31 -35.16
CA GLN A 718 1.37 -32.51 -36.34
C GLN A 718 0.09 -31.70 -36.17
N GLY A 719 -0.12 -30.73 -37.06
CA GLY A 719 -1.40 -30.04 -37.22
C GLY A 719 -2.21 -30.73 -38.33
N VAL A 720 -3.42 -31.19 -38.02
CA VAL A 720 -4.37 -31.63 -39.05
C VAL A 720 -5.19 -30.42 -39.46
N ALA A 721 -4.93 -29.90 -40.66
CA ALA A 721 -5.86 -28.97 -41.30
C ALA A 721 -7.05 -29.75 -41.83
N VAL A 722 -8.22 -29.58 -41.22
CA VAL A 722 -9.50 -30.00 -41.83
C VAL A 722 -9.96 -28.84 -42.71
N PHE A 723 -9.94 -29.05 -44.02
CA PHE A 723 -10.52 -28.12 -44.99
C PHE A 723 -12.05 -28.20 -44.99
#